data_AF-A0A2H0VB05-F1
#
_entry.id   AF-A0A2H0VB05-F1
#
_cell.length_a   1.000
_cell.length_b   1.000
_cell.length_c   1.000
_cell.angle_alpha   90.00
_cell.angle_beta   90.00
_cell.angle_gamma   90.00
#
_symmetry.space_group_name_H-M   'P 1'
#
loop_
_entity.id
_entity.type
_entity.pdbx_description
1 polymer ?
#
loop_
_entity_poly.entity_id
_entity_poly.type
_entity_poly.pdbx_seq_one_letter_code
_entity_poly.pdbx_strand_id
1 'polypeptide(L)'
;MYLKRLEIYGFKSFAHKTVLEFGRGTVAVVGPNGSGKSNVADAVRWVLGEQSPKLMRGKKSEDVIFAGSDKKTRLGFAEVTATFDNADRRIPLDAPEVSIGRRVDRSGGSEYLINGQQVRLLDIVDLVLKGGINTSRYTVIGQGTIDQMILSGPSEIKGLIDEASGVKTYYIKRNKTLRRLEQTAQNLMRAEDLILEIEPRLKSLRRQAKKMEARSEIEVELKTLQQDFFSGTYWDLRPGIEQLEKNIATLESQKQSLEKQIAEVEEGLSKKEQTSHTENQKYKDLRAKLSELQAQKNKLLEDLSLVRGKMSSHKSSGKGDAKTISIELHQKRTEAGELEVKIQSSKKNREEFEANSKGLQQKLSEMESRLTEMYQALQNSAGFNKDEFTNSLGSLEVQFESFYSTLESAQELETIKNSARGFNAAFKSFISFAKTSFAGSPAGQAAPLQSQLKDILYRKEKLQKDLKTAELETSKTEMSLEFLEKELGREQKEILRLDLELKKAESGSDDEFVSRLMEEEKRIQTEAEKIGSLSAEVEKDIKVFYEAEEAKRADMHDAEGRIRNVQHELDKLKDSLSQLRVEKAKLDTQIEIVKREITGIFGGEVLNLITQRAKQPKHPQEQLQSKILKLKSQLDMIGGIDELTLREYEETERRYDNLSGQILDLKLGMEDLRKILDELDEHIKTKFNESFHKINEKFEFYFRLLFNGGRAYLSIIKEQEQESPSEILEEEKEKEEENSLQHLRPEEKVVQKYEKGANNVVGIDIKATPPGKKLSHIQALSGGERSLTSIALLCSLLTCFPSPFVMLDEVDAALDDANTVRFGQILGKIAHQTQFITVTHNRETMALADILYGVTMGDDGVSKLLSVKLEQAKQFAK
;
A
#
# COMPACT_ATOMS: atom_id res chain seq x y z
N MET A 1 -6.30 -16.17 -79.66
CA MET A 1 -4.88 -16.23 -79.33
C MET A 1 -4.11 -17.06 -80.34
N TYR A 2 -2.96 -16.58 -80.79
CA TYR A 2 -2.00 -17.32 -81.63
C TYR A 2 -0.59 -16.75 -81.39
N LEU A 3 0.47 -17.49 -81.74
CA LEU A 3 1.84 -16.98 -81.69
C LEU A 3 1.99 -15.97 -82.83
N LYS A 4 2.20 -14.69 -82.51
CA LYS A 4 2.26 -13.60 -83.49
C LYS A 4 3.69 -13.35 -83.96
N ARG A 5 4.65 -13.35 -83.03
CA ARG A 5 6.06 -13.05 -83.32
C ARG A 5 7.00 -13.87 -82.43
N LEU A 6 8.10 -14.34 -82.99
CA LEU A 6 9.21 -14.95 -82.25
C LEU A 6 10.50 -14.20 -82.57
N GLU A 7 11.11 -13.62 -81.55
CA GLU A 7 12.40 -12.93 -81.63
C GLU A 7 13.47 -13.82 -81.01
N ILE A 8 14.51 -14.13 -81.77
CA ILE A 8 15.60 -15.01 -81.37
C ILE A 8 16.92 -14.25 -81.47
N TYR A 9 17.70 -14.21 -80.39
CA TYR A 9 19.02 -13.58 -80.36
C TYR A 9 20.02 -14.41 -79.56
N GLY A 10 21.16 -14.72 -80.16
CA GLY A 10 22.23 -15.47 -79.52
C GLY A 10 21.89 -16.91 -79.15
N PHE A 11 20.78 -17.44 -79.66
CA PHE A 11 20.27 -18.77 -79.33
C PHE A 11 20.72 -19.80 -80.37
N LYS A 12 21.50 -20.79 -79.95
CA LYS A 12 22.08 -21.84 -80.80
C LYS A 12 22.65 -21.24 -82.07
N SER A 13 22.23 -21.67 -83.26
CA SER A 13 22.75 -21.17 -84.54
C SER A 13 22.33 -19.74 -84.91
N PHE A 14 21.42 -19.10 -84.15
CA PHE A 14 20.93 -17.73 -84.42
C PHE A 14 21.76 -16.69 -83.68
N ALA A 15 22.93 -16.34 -84.24
CA ALA A 15 23.83 -15.35 -83.66
C ALA A 15 23.46 -13.88 -83.95
N HIS A 16 22.51 -13.61 -84.85
CA HIS A 16 21.95 -12.27 -85.10
C HIS A 16 20.49 -12.23 -84.68
N LYS A 17 19.97 -11.04 -84.37
CA LYS A 17 18.56 -10.88 -84.00
C LYS A 17 17.70 -11.28 -85.21
N THR A 18 16.96 -12.37 -85.05
CA THR A 18 16.11 -12.96 -86.07
C THR A 18 14.67 -12.87 -85.60
N VAL A 19 13.79 -12.40 -86.47
CA VAL A 19 12.36 -12.21 -86.15
C VAL A 19 11.54 -13.04 -87.11
N LEU A 20 10.70 -13.91 -86.57
CA LEU A 20 9.69 -14.67 -87.31
C LEU A 20 8.32 -14.10 -86.99
N GLU A 21 7.58 -13.67 -88.00
CA GLU A 21 6.20 -13.22 -87.86
C GLU A 21 5.25 -14.31 -88.35
N PHE A 22 4.34 -14.77 -87.50
CA PHE A 22 3.42 -15.84 -87.88
C PHE A 22 2.02 -15.26 -88.13
N GLY A 23 1.40 -15.72 -89.20
CA GLY A 23 -0.02 -15.50 -89.47
C GLY A 23 -0.89 -16.59 -88.83
N ARG A 24 -2.21 -16.42 -88.90
CA ARG A 24 -3.13 -17.54 -88.63
C ARG A 24 -3.04 -18.57 -89.77
N GLY A 25 -3.30 -19.83 -89.46
CA GLY A 25 -3.20 -20.94 -90.42
C GLY A 25 -1.93 -21.78 -90.23
N THR A 26 -1.35 -22.25 -91.33
CA THR A 26 -0.22 -23.18 -91.34
C THR A 26 1.05 -22.50 -91.86
N VAL A 27 2.12 -22.56 -91.09
CA VAL A 27 3.45 -22.02 -91.44
C VAL A 27 4.43 -23.16 -91.53
N ALA A 28 5.18 -23.27 -92.64
CA ALA A 28 6.27 -24.23 -92.74
C ALA A 28 7.64 -23.55 -92.62
N VAL A 29 8.52 -24.12 -91.81
CA VAL A 29 9.93 -23.76 -91.69
C VAL A 29 10.74 -24.82 -92.43
N VAL A 30 11.41 -24.42 -93.49
CA VAL A 30 12.09 -25.32 -94.44
C VAL A 30 13.56 -24.94 -94.55
N GLY A 31 14.42 -25.89 -94.89
CA GLY A 31 15.84 -25.60 -95.08
C GLY A 31 16.69 -26.86 -95.14
N PRO A 32 17.90 -26.77 -95.73
CA PRO A 32 18.82 -27.90 -95.79
C PRO A 32 19.18 -28.42 -94.39
N ASN A 33 19.62 -29.67 -94.30
CA ASN A 33 20.05 -30.25 -93.02
C ASN A 33 21.23 -29.45 -92.44
N GLY A 34 21.22 -29.22 -91.13
CA GLY A 34 22.22 -28.40 -90.44
C GLY A 34 21.97 -26.88 -90.49
N SER A 35 20.97 -26.39 -91.23
CA SER A 35 20.66 -24.95 -91.33
C SER A 35 20.18 -24.29 -90.03
N GLY A 36 19.80 -25.07 -89.01
CA GLY A 36 19.22 -24.57 -87.77
C GLY A 36 17.69 -24.49 -87.74
N LYS A 37 16.99 -25.09 -88.72
CA LYS A 37 15.52 -25.14 -88.78
C LYS A 37 14.85 -25.60 -87.47
N SER A 38 15.34 -26.70 -86.91
CA SER A 38 14.80 -27.26 -85.67
C SER A 38 15.14 -26.43 -84.43
N ASN A 39 16.14 -25.52 -84.50
CA ASN A 39 16.44 -24.60 -83.40
C ASN A 39 15.31 -23.57 -83.20
N VAL A 40 14.47 -23.33 -84.21
CA VAL A 40 13.25 -22.50 -84.07
C VAL A 40 12.28 -23.20 -83.11
N ALA A 41 12.09 -24.52 -83.24
CA ALA A 41 11.24 -25.30 -82.33
C ALA A 41 11.78 -25.29 -80.91
N ASP A 42 13.09 -25.46 -80.77
CA ASP A 42 13.76 -25.39 -79.46
C ASP A 42 13.60 -24.00 -78.82
N ALA A 43 13.69 -22.91 -79.59
CA ALA A 43 13.51 -21.55 -79.07
C ALA A 43 12.11 -21.36 -78.45
N VAL A 44 11.06 -21.83 -79.15
CA VAL A 44 9.68 -21.77 -78.64
C VAL A 44 9.52 -22.67 -77.40
N ARG A 45 10.03 -23.89 -77.43
CA ARG A 45 10.01 -24.80 -76.27
C ARG A 45 10.69 -24.18 -75.05
N TRP A 46 11.82 -23.53 -75.25
CA TRP A 46 12.65 -22.96 -74.19
C TRP A 46 12.01 -21.76 -73.50
N VAL A 47 11.40 -20.86 -74.29
CA VAL A 47 10.73 -19.65 -73.76
C VAL A 47 9.44 -19.98 -73.02
N LEU A 48 8.77 -21.08 -73.39
CA LEU A 48 7.58 -21.61 -72.68
C LEU A 48 7.91 -22.32 -71.36
N GLY A 49 9.17 -22.33 -70.93
CA GLY A 49 9.57 -22.79 -69.59
C GLY A 49 10.21 -24.18 -69.52
N GLU A 50 10.56 -24.80 -70.65
CA GLU A 50 11.29 -26.07 -70.64
C GLU A 50 12.67 -25.94 -69.97
N GLN A 51 12.96 -26.79 -68.99
CA GLN A 51 14.24 -26.77 -68.27
C GLN A 51 15.17 -27.92 -68.64
N SER A 52 14.67 -29.00 -69.23
CA SER A 52 15.44 -30.20 -69.53
C SER A 52 16.49 -29.93 -70.62
N PRO A 53 17.80 -29.99 -70.31
CA PRO A 53 18.85 -29.85 -71.33
C PRO A 53 18.75 -30.93 -72.41
N LYS A 54 18.30 -32.13 -72.03
CA LYS A 54 18.11 -33.28 -72.93
C LYS A 54 17.06 -32.98 -74.02
N LEU A 55 15.90 -32.43 -73.65
CA LEU A 55 14.85 -32.03 -74.60
C LEU A 55 15.24 -30.82 -75.44
N MET A 56 16.18 -30.02 -74.93
CA MET A 56 16.80 -28.89 -75.62
C MET A 56 17.99 -29.28 -76.49
N ARG A 57 18.27 -30.57 -76.70
CA ARG A 57 19.41 -31.08 -77.48
C ARG A 57 20.77 -30.50 -77.04
N GLY A 58 20.95 -30.37 -75.72
CA GLY A 58 22.18 -29.89 -75.07
C GLY A 58 22.57 -30.76 -73.87
N LYS A 59 23.78 -30.54 -73.33
CA LYS A 59 24.25 -31.22 -72.10
C LYS A 59 24.02 -30.34 -70.87
N LYS A 60 24.17 -29.02 -71.02
CA LYS A 60 23.98 -28.00 -69.97
C LYS A 60 22.91 -26.99 -70.41
N SER A 61 22.34 -26.26 -69.45
CA SER A 61 21.39 -25.19 -69.71
C SER A 61 21.98 -24.04 -70.53
N GLU A 62 23.28 -23.76 -70.38
CA GLU A 62 24.03 -22.73 -71.12
C GLU A 62 24.30 -23.11 -72.59
N ASP A 63 24.16 -24.39 -72.97
CA ASP A 63 24.43 -24.86 -74.34
C ASP A 63 23.39 -24.33 -75.35
N VAL A 64 22.36 -23.64 -74.87
CA VAL A 64 21.43 -22.88 -75.72
C VAL A 64 22.06 -21.58 -76.25
N ILE A 65 23.18 -21.13 -75.71
CA ILE A 65 23.90 -19.93 -76.15
C ILE A 65 24.78 -20.27 -77.37
N PHE A 66 24.79 -19.39 -78.38
CA PHE A 66 25.64 -19.55 -79.56
C PHE A 66 27.11 -19.77 -79.17
N ALA A 67 27.62 -20.94 -79.53
CA ALA A 67 28.95 -21.41 -79.16
C ALA A 67 30.08 -20.69 -79.93
N GLY A 68 29.77 -19.95 -80.98
CA GLY A 68 30.75 -19.39 -81.92
C GLY A 68 30.89 -20.24 -83.18
N SER A 69 31.54 -19.67 -84.20
CA SER A 69 31.94 -20.32 -85.45
C SER A 69 33.32 -19.81 -85.86
N ASP A 70 33.92 -20.40 -86.90
CA ASP A 70 35.25 -19.99 -87.39
C ASP A 70 35.33 -18.50 -87.79
N LYS A 71 34.19 -17.91 -88.19
CA LYS A 71 34.10 -16.49 -88.61
C LYS A 71 33.41 -15.59 -87.59
N LYS A 72 32.83 -16.13 -86.52
CA LYS A 72 32.06 -15.36 -85.54
C LYS A 72 32.34 -15.79 -84.11
N THR A 73 32.67 -14.82 -83.26
CA THR A 73 32.93 -15.09 -81.85
C THR A 73 31.69 -15.60 -81.12
N ARG A 74 31.94 -16.40 -80.08
CA ARG A 74 30.90 -16.88 -79.16
C ARG A 74 30.17 -15.71 -78.50
N LEU A 75 28.86 -15.85 -78.27
CA LEU A 75 28.07 -14.82 -77.60
C LEU A 75 28.00 -15.07 -76.08
N GLY A 76 27.75 -14.01 -75.32
CA GLY A 76 27.70 -14.03 -73.85
C GLY A 76 26.33 -14.40 -73.27
N PHE A 77 25.26 -14.24 -74.03
CA PHE A 77 23.90 -14.59 -73.62
C PHE A 77 23.05 -15.02 -74.82
N ALA A 78 21.95 -15.72 -74.52
CA ALA A 78 20.87 -16.01 -75.45
C ALA A 78 19.58 -15.39 -74.90
N GLU A 79 18.77 -14.85 -75.79
CA GLU A 79 17.47 -14.27 -75.48
C GLU A 79 16.46 -14.70 -76.54
N VAL A 80 15.31 -15.18 -76.07
CA VAL A 80 14.18 -15.54 -76.93
C VAL A 80 12.93 -14.88 -76.36
N THR A 81 12.17 -14.21 -77.22
CA THR A 81 10.89 -13.60 -76.85
C THR A 81 9.79 -14.06 -77.81
N ALA A 82 8.77 -14.71 -77.27
CA ALA A 82 7.56 -15.10 -77.97
C ALA A 82 6.42 -14.13 -77.64
N THR A 83 5.85 -13.49 -78.66
CA THR A 83 4.73 -12.56 -78.53
C THR A 83 3.46 -13.22 -79.03
N PHE A 84 2.44 -13.26 -78.17
CA PHE A 84 1.13 -13.83 -78.42
C PHE A 84 0.10 -12.73 -78.63
N ASP A 85 -0.78 -12.93 -79.60
CA ASP A 85 -2.02 -12.16 -79.73
C ASP A 85 -2.98 -12.59 -78.62
N ASN A 86 -3.42 -11.65 -77.76
CA ASN A 86 -4.30 -11.94 -76.62
C ASN A 86 -5.65 -11.20 -76.76
N ALA A 87 -6.11 -10.93 -77.98
CA ALA A 87 -7.37 -10.25 -78.23
C ALA A 87 -8.60 -10.99 -77.66
N ASP A 88 -8.52 -12.32 -77.54
CA ASP A 88 -9.54 -13.18 -76.92
C ASP A 88 -9.38 -13.35 -75.40
N ARG A 89 -8.39 -12.67 -74.78
CA ARG A 89 -8.14 -12.65 -73.33
C ARG A 89 -8.01 -14.04 -72.69
N ARG A 90 -7.50 -15.03 -73.45
CA ARG A 90 -7.21 -16.37 -72.90
C ARG A 90 -6.11 -16.32 -71.86
N ILE A 91 -5.07 -15.51 -72.09
CA ILE A 91 -4.08 -15.20 -71.07
C ILE A 91 -4.70 -14.14 -70.14
N PRO A 92 -4.69 -14.35 -68.80
CA PRO A 92 -5.34 -13.46 -67.82
C PRO A 92 -4.52 -12.18 -67.58
N LEU A 93 -4.25 -11.43 -68.64
CA LEU A 93 -3.60 -10.12 -68.65
C LEU A 93 -4.41 -9.18 -69.54
N ASP A 94 -4.55 -7.92 -69.13
CA ASP A 94 -5.37 -6.93 -69.86
C ASP A 94 -4.73 -6.42 -71.16
N ALA A 95 -3.48 -6.81 -71.43
CA ALA A 95 -2.76 -6.40 -72.63
C ALA A 95 -3.28 -7.14 -73.88
N PRO A 96 -3.48 -6.43 -75.02
CA PRO A 96 -3.92 -7.05 -76.28
C PRO A 96 -2.85 -7.95 -76.91
N GLU A 97 -1.58 -7.74 -76.54
CA GLU A 97 -0.46 -8.61 -76.88
C GLU A 97 0.32 -8.93 -75.61
N VAL A 98 0.75 -10.18 -75.46
CA VAL A 98 1.53 -10.65 -74.33
C VAL A 98 2.85 -11.22 -74.83
N SER A 99 3.97 -10.68 -74.37
CA SER A 99 5.30 -11.21 -74.69
C SER A 99 5.88 -11.98 -73.52
N ILE A 100 6.26 -13.24 -73.76
CA ILE A 100 7.00 -14.08 -72.82
C ILE A 100 8.44 -14.13 -73.31
N GLY A 101 9.38 -13.73 -72.47
CA GLY A 101 10.81 -13.71 -72.76
C GLY A 101 11.59 -14.60 -71.80
N ARG A 102 12.68 -15.17 -72.30
CA ARG A 102 13.66 -15.87 -71.48
C ARG A 102 15.05 -15.48 -71.94
N ARG A 103 15.92 -15.16 -70.99
CA ARG A 103 17.31 -14.81 -71.21
C ARG A 103 18.21 -15.66 -70.33
N VAL A 104 19.31 -16.15 -70.87
CA VAL A 104 20.32 -16.87 -70.09
C VAL A 104 21.71 -16.37 -70.46
N ASP A 105 22.54 -16.17 -69.45
CA ASP A 105 23.94 -15.83 -69.61
C ASP A 105 24.83 -17.05 -69.37
N ARG A 106 26.14 -16.89 -69.62
CA ARG A 106 27.13 -17.94 -69.34
C ARG A 106 27.45 -18.12 -67.84
N SER A 107 26.81 -17.37 -66.94
CA SER A 107 26.91 -17.61 -65.50
C SER A 107 25.91 -18.69 -65.04
N GLY A 108 24.97 -19.06 -65.92
CA GLY A 108 23.91 -20.03 -65.66
C GLY A 108 22.62 -19.39 -65.14
N GLY A 109 22.60 -18.07 -64.94
CA GLY A 109 21.41 -17.33 -64.50
C GLY A 109 20.37 -17.24 -65.62
N SER A 110 19.17 -17.76 -65.37
CA SER A 110 18.01 -17.58 -66.27
C SER A 110 17.12 -16.44 -65.78
N GLU A 111 16.96 -15.41 -66.60
CA GLU A 111 15.98 -14.33 -66.43
C GLU A 111 14.71 -14.67 -67.21
N TYR A 112 13.56 -14.51 -66.56
CA TYR A 112 12.24 -14.78 -67.12
C TYR A 112 11.47 -13.48 -67.19
N LEU A 113 10.84 -13.20 -68.33
CA LEU A 113 10.25 -11.90 -68.63
C LEU A 113 8.80 -12.07 -69.08
N ILE A 114 7.89 -11.25 -68.54
CA ILE A 114 6.53 -11.07 -69.08
C ILE A 114 6.38 -9.58 -69.39
N ASN A 115 6.08 -9.25 -70.66
CA ASN A 115 6.00 -7.87 -71.14
C ASN A 115 7.25 -7.02 -70.78
N GLY A 116 8.42 -7.65 -70.77
CA GLY A 116 9.70 -7.04 -70.41
C GLY A 116 9.97 -6.91 -68.90
N GLN A 117 9.02 -7.28 -68.02
CA GLN A 117 9.21 -7.29 -66.57
C GLN A 117 9.72 -8.64 -66.08
N GLN A 118 10.67 -8.63 -65.15
CA GLN A 118 11.25 -9.85 -64.59
C GLN A 118 10.28 -10.57 -63.64
N VAL A 119 10.09 -11.87 -63.85
CA VAL A 119 9.17 -12.73 -63.09
C VAL A 119 9.83 -14.06 -62.70
N ARG A 120 9.14 -14.90 -61.93
CA ARG A 120 9.62 -16.27 -61.62
C ARG A 120 9.18 -17.23 -62.73
N LEU A 121 9.92 -18.32 -62.91
CA LEU A 121 9.52 -19.38 -63.84
C LEU A 121 8.12 -19.92 -63.54
N LEU A 122 7.77 -20.07 -62.25
CA LEU A 122 6.43 -20.52 -61.83
C LEU A 122 5.33 -19.62 -62.36
N ASP A 123 5.58 -18.31 -62.47
CA ASP A 123 4.62 -17.34 -62.99
C ASP A 123 4.42 -17.51 -64.50
N ILE A 124 5.50 -17.79 -65.26
CA ILE A 124 5.42 -18.13 -66.69
C ILE A 124 4.63 -19.43 -66.88
N VAL A 125 4.96 -20.49 -66.12
CA VAL A 125 4.29 -21.79 -66.23
C VAL A 125 2.81 -21.68 -65.90
N ASP A 126 2.44 -20.95 -64.83
CA ASP A 126 1.05 -20.71 -64.46
C ASP A 126 0.31 -19.88 -65.54
N LEU A 127 0.95 -18.85 -66.09
CA LEU A 127 0.37 -18.02 -67.15
C LEU A 127 0.10 -18.82 -68.44
N VAL A 128 1.07 -19.63 -68.84
CA VAL A 128 1.05 -20.51 -70.02
C VAL A 128 -0.09 -21.55 -69.86
N LEU A 129 -0.17 -22.22 -68.71
CA LEU A 129 -1.26 -23.17 -68.39
C LEU A 129 -2.64 -22.50 -68.39
N LYS A 130 -2.79 -21.30 -67.80
CA LYS A 130 -4.06 -20.55 -67.80
C LYS A 130 -4.46 -20.09 -69.21
N GLY A 131 -3.49 -19.74 -70.05
CA GLY A 131 -3.70 -19.41 -71.45
C GLY A 131 -4.13 -20.59 -72.32
N GLY A 132 -4.11 -21.82 -71.81
CA GLY A 132 -4.32 -23.03 -72.60
C GLY A 132 -3.15 -23.34 -73.54
N ILE A 133 -2.01 -22.67 -73.36
CA ILE A 133 -0.74 -23.07 -73.94
C ILE A 133 -0.20 -24.12 -72.99
N ASN A 134 -0.49 -25.39 -73.25
CA ASN A 134 -0.03 -26.45 -72.36
C ASN A 134 1.50 -26.59 -72.45
N THR A 135 2.14 -27.09 -71.39
CA THR A 135 3.60 -27.24 -71.34
C THR A 135 4.10 -28.05 -72.55
N SER A 136 5.38 -27.82 -72.86
CA SER A 136 6.06 -28.10 -74.13
C SER A 136 5.75 -29.41 -74.86
N ARG A 137 5.26 -30.46 -74.19
CA ARG A 137 5.33 -31.84 -74.69
C ARG A 137 4.46 -32.15 -75.91
N TYR A 138 3.26 -31.57 -76.04
CA TYR A 138 2.44 -31.75 -77.24
C TYR A 138 2.08 -30.45 -77.97
N THR A 139 2.34 -29.30 -77.33
CA THR A 139 2.34 -27.98 -77.99
C THR A 139 3.57 -27.82 -78.89
N VAL A 140 4.73 -28.33 -78.47
CA VAL A 140 5.99 -28.28 -79.25
C VAL A 140 6.58 -29.68 -79.36
N ILE A 141 6.32 -30.35 -80.46
CA ILE A 141 6.83 -31.70 -80.73
C ILE A 141 8.17 -31.59 -81.42
N GLY A 142 9.21 -32.13 -80.79
CA GLY A 142 10.58 -32.10 -81.29
C GLY A 142 10.85 -33.26 -82.23
N GLN A 143 11.91 -33.12 -83.02
CA GLN A 143 12.44 -34.20 -83.83
C GLN A 143 12.64 -35.49 -83.01
N GLY A 144 12.04 -36.60 -83.46
CA GLY A 144 12.13 -37.91 -82.81
C GLY A 144 11.42 -38.04 -81.45
N THR A 145 10.70 -37.01 -80.99
CA THR A 145 9.95 -37.04 -79.72
C THR A 145 8.51 -37.52 -79.89
N ILE A 146 8.00 -37.60 -81.12
CA ILE A 146 6.64 -38.05 -81.39
C ILE A 146 6.39 -39.47 -80.85
N ASP A 147 7.32 -40.40 -81.10
CA ASP A 147 7.24 -41.79 -80.60
C ASP A 147 7.31 -41.87 -79.06
N GLN A 148 7.91 -40.88 -78.40
CA GLN A 148 8.03 -40.86 -76.95
C GLN A 148 6.68 -40.63 -76.26
N MET A 149 5.70 -40.01 -76.92
CA MET A 149 4.37 -39.78 -76.35
C MET A 149 3.67 -41.08 -75.93
N ILE A 150 3.90 -42.17 -76.66
CA ILE A 150 3.28 -43.47 -76.41
C ILE A 150 4.21 -44.48 -75.72
N LEU A 151 5.53 -44.24 -75.78
CA LEU A 151 6.53 -45.06 -75.08
C LEU A 151 6.75 -44.60 -73.63
N SER A 152 6.24 -43.41 -73.29
CA SER A 152 6.11 -42.89 -71.94
C SER A 152 5.30 -43.83 -71.04
N GLY A 153 5.65 -43.90 -69.75
CA GLY A 153 4.95 -44.77 -68.79
C GLY A 153 3.49 -44.38 -68.58
N PRO A 154 2.63 -45.27 -68.03
CA PRO A 154 1.20 -44.99 -67.86
C PRO A 154 0.88 -43.71 -67.06
N SER A 155 1.70 -43.37 -66.07
CA SER A 155 1.53 -42.14 -65.29
C SER A 155 1.87 -40.87 -66.08
N GLU A 156 2.79 -40.95 -67.05
CA GLU A 156 3.13 -39.83 -67.92
C GLU A 156 2.02 -39.55 -68.93
N ILE A 157 1.39 -40.60 -69.47
CA ILE A 157 0.22 -40.49 -70.35
C ILE A 157 -0.96 -39.88 -69.60
N LYS A 158 -1.19 -40.29 -68.35
CA LYS A 158 -2.15 -39.62 -67.45
C LYS A 158 -1.83 -38.14 -67.28
N GLY A 159 -0.57 -37.81 -67.02
CA GLY A 159 -0.13 -36.42 -66.90
C GLY A 159 -0.42 -35.57 -68.14
N LEU A 160 -0.23 -36.15 -69.32
CA LEU A 160 -0.53 -35.51 -70.61
C LEU A 160 -2.03 -35.21 -70.74
N ILE A 161 -2.88 -36.18 -70.39
CA ILE A 161 -4.34 -36.04 -70.43
C ILE A 161 -4.84 -35.05 -69.35
N ASP A 162 -4.29 -35.11 -68.13
CA ASP A 162 -4.59 -34.16 -67.05
C ASP A 162 -4.24 -32.73 -67.43
N GLU A 163 -3.16 -32.55 -68.18
CA GLU A 163 -2.72 -31.27 -68.70
C GLU A 163 -3.62 -30.78 -69.83
N ALA A 164 -3.90 -31.63 -70.83
CA ALA A 164 -4.77 -31.27 -71.96
C ALA A 164 -6.19 -30.92 -71.52
N SER A 165 -6.74 -31.67 -70.57
CA SER A 165 -8.06 -31.39 -69.97
C SER A 165 -8.09 -30.15 -69.07
N GLY A 166 -6.94 -29.57 -68.74
CA GLY A 166 -6.79 -28.48 -67.78
C GLY A 166 -7.08 -28.89 -66.33
N VAL A 167 -7.24 -30.19 -66.05
CA VAL A 167 -7.43 -30.74 -64.70
C VAL A 167 -6.19 -30.49 -63.83
N LYS A 168 -5.00 -30.40 -64.45
CA LYS A 168 -3.74 -30.10 -63.75
C LYS A 168 -3.81 -28.82 -62.90
N THR A 169 -4.51 -27.79 -63.36
CA THR A 169 -4.69 -26.53 -62.59
C THR A 169 -5.45 -26.76 -61.28
N TYR A 170 -6.45 -27.64 -61.29
CA TYR A 170 -7.23 -28.01 -60.12
C TYR A 170 -6.40 -28.86 -59.15
N TYR A 171 -5.56 -29.78 -59.63
CA TYR A 171 -4.61 -30.51 -58.76
C TYR A 171 -3.63 -29.56 -58.05
N ILE A 172 -3.12 -28.53 -58.74
CA ILE A 172 -2.25 -27.51 -58.11
C ILE A 172 -3.02 -26.76 -57.02
N LYS A 173 -4.25 -26.33 -57.31
CA LYS A 173 -5.11 -25.64 -56.33
C LYS A 173 -5.43 -26.54 -55.14
N ARG A 174 -5.80 -27.80 -55.38
CA ARG A 174 -6.06 -28.82 -54.36
C ARG A 174 -4.86 -29.02 -53.44
N ASN A 175 -3.66 -29.25 -53.98
CA ASN A 175 -2.45 -29.45 -53.19
C ASN A 175 -2.09 -28.19 -52.37
N LYS A 176 -2.35 -27.00 -52.90
CA LYS A 176 -2.19 -25.75 -52.14
C LYS A 176 -3.19 -25.62 -50.99
N THR A 177 -4.45 -26.00 -51.22
CA THR A 177 -5.49 -26.03 -50.17
C THR A 177 -5.17 -27.08 -49.10
N LEU A 178 -4.68 -28.25 -49.50
CA LEU A 178 -4.26 -29.32 -48.57
C LEU A 178 -3.14 -28.85 -47.65
N ARG A 179 -2.10 -28.19 -48.18
CA ARG A 179 -1.03 -27.61 -47.36
C ARG A 179 -1.54 -26.54 -46.40
N ARG A 180 -2.54 -25.75 -46.81
CA ARG A 180 -3.19 -24.77 -45.92
C ARG A 180 -3.96 -25.45 -44.80
N LEU A 181 -4.65 -26.55 -45.10
CA LEU A 181 -5.36 -27.36 -44.11
C LEU A 181 -4.39 -27.94 -43.09
N GLU A 182 -3.28 -28.52 -43.55
CA GLU A 182 -2.20 -29.04 -42.70
C GLU A 182 -1.63 -27.96 -41.76
N GLN A 183 -1.31 -26.77 -42.30
CA GLN A 183 -0.85 -25.65 -41.49
C GLN A 183 -1.90 -25.18 -40.47
N THR A 184 -3.18 -25.15 -40.85
CA THR A 184 -4.27 -24.73 -39.97
C THR A 184 -4.48 -25.75 -38.85
N ALA A 185 -4.39 -27.04 -39.16
CA ALA A 185 -4.41 -28.13 -38.18
C ALA A 185 -3.27 -28.00 -37.16
N GLN A 186 -2.03 -27.78 -37.62
CA GLN A 186 -0.88 -27.58 -36.73
C GLN A 186 -1.02 -26.32 -35.86
N ASN A 187 -1.59 -25.23 -36.39
CA ASN A 187 -1.86 -24.02 -35.62
C ASN A 187 -2.91 -24.27 -34.53
N LEU A 188 -3.97 -25.01 -34.86
CA LEU A 188 -5.02 -25.37 -33.94
C LEU A 188 -4.48 -26.23 -32.78
N MET A 189 -3.69 -27.27 -33.09
CA MET A 189 -3.05 -28.10 -32.06
C MET A 189 -2.20 -27.29 -31.09
N ARG A 190 -1.40 -26.34 -31.61
CA ARG A 190 -0.57 -25.46 -30.77
C ARG A 190 -1.41 -24.52 -29.89
N ALA A 191 -2.51 -24.00 -30.41
CA ALA A 191 -3.39 -23.13 -29.65
C ALA A 191 -4.12 -23.91 -28.54
N GLU A 192 -4.58 -25.12 -28.83
CA GLU A 192 -5.19 -26.02 -27.84
C GLU A 192 -4.22 -26.41 -26.73
N ASP A 193 -2.96 -26.74 -27.07
CA ASP A 193 -1.91 -27.04 -26.08
C ASP A 193 -1.64 -25.83 -25.16
N LEU A 194 -1.59 -24.61 -25.71
CA LEU A 194 -1.42 -23.38 -24.92
C LEU A 194 -2.61 -23.12 -23.98
N ILE A 195 -3.84 -23.43 -24.40
CA ILE A 195 -5.00 -23.32 -23.51
C ILE A 195 -4.90 -24.32 -22.36
N LEU A 196 -4.56 -25.58 -22.65
CA LEU A 196 -4.41 -26.62 -21.63
C LEU A 196 -3.33 -26.26 -20.60
N GLU A 197 -2.29 -25.53 -21.00
CA GLU A 197 -1.25 -25.01 -20.10
C GLU A 197 -1.75 -23.84 -19.24
N ILE A 198 -2.50 -22.91 -19.83
CA ILE A 198 -2.95 -21.68 -19.15
C ILE A 198 -4.13 -21.94 -18.20
N GLU A 199 -5.02 -22.88 -18.52
CA GLU A 199 -6.26 -23.12 -17.79
C GLU A 199 -6.06 -23.42 -16.29
N PRO A 200 -5.13 -24.31 -15.87
CA PRO A 200 -4.86 -24.55 -14.45
C PRO A 200 -4.38 -23.30 -13.70
N ARG A 201 -3.50 -22.51 -14.33
CA ARG A 201 -2.96 -21.27 -13.76
C ARG A 201 -4.06 -20.22 -13.62
N LEU A 202 -4.88 -20.04 -14.65
CA LEU A 202 -6.03 -19.13 -14.63
C LEU A 202 -7.02 -19.50 -13.51
N LYS A 203 -7.32 -20.79 -13.33
CA LYS A 203 -8.22 -21.27 -12.26
C LYS A 203 -7.66 -20.96 -10.86
N SER A 204 -6.35 -21.06 -10.68
CA SER A 204 -5.68 -20.69 -9.43
C SER A 204 -5.73 -19.17 -9.20
N LEU A 205 -5.34 -18.38 -10.21
CA LEU A 205 -5.35 -16.91 -10.17
C LEU A 205 -6.77 -16.38 -9.92
N ARG A 206 -7.81 -16.95 -10.54
CA ARG A 206 -9.21 -16.57 -10.29
C ARG A 206 -9.62 -16.76 -8.84
N ARG A 207 -9.18 -17.84 -8.19
CA ARG A 207 -9.45 -18.08 -6.76
C ARG A 207 -8.72 -17.05 -5.88
N GLN A 208 -7.51 -16.67 -6.25
CA GLN A 208 -6.75 -15.64 -5.53
C GLN A 208 -7.38 -14.26 -5.71
N ALA A 209 -7.74 -13.87 -6.94
CA ALA A 209 -8.44 -12.62 -7.25
C ALA A 209 -9.76 -12.51 -6.47
N LYS A 210 -10.60 -13.55 -6.47
CA LYS A 210 -11.86 -13.56 -5.72
C LYS A 210 -11.66 -13.42 -4.20
N LYS A 211 -10.58 -13.99 -3.64
CA LYS A 211 -10.21 -13.78 -2.23
C LYS A 211 -9.79 -12.34 -1.96
N MET A 212 -9.08 -11.70 -2.90
CA MET A 212 -8.65 -10.30 -2.78
C MET A 212 -9.82 -9.33 -2.90
N GLU A 213 -10.80 -9.59 -3.78
CA GLU A 213 -12.05 -8.82 -3.84
C GLU A 213 -12.80 -8.86 -2.50
N ALA A 214 -13.01 -10.07 -1.96
CA ALA A 214 -13.65 -10.23 -0.65
C ALA A 214 -12.86 -9.51 0.47
N ARG A 215 -11.52 -9.47 0.38
CA ARG A 215 -10.69 -8.71 1.31
C ARG A 215 -10.94 -7.20 1.20
N SER A 216 -11.01 -6.66 -0.02
CA SER A 216 -11.27 -5.25 -0.26
C SER A 216 -12.60 -4.81 0.35
N GLU A 217 -13.65 -5.61 0.20
CA GLU A 217 -14.95 -5.37 0.85
C GLU A 217 -14.84 -5.30 2.38
N ILE A 218 -14.12 -6.26 2.98
CA ILE A 218 -13.86 -6.31 4.43
C ILE A 218 -13.03 -5.10 4.88
N GLU A 219 -12.05 -4.63 4.10
CA GLU A 219 -11.24 -3.45 4.43
C GLU A 219 -12.06 -2.16 4.41
N VAL A 220 -12.95 -2.02 3.43
CA VAL A 220 -13.87 -0.88 3.35
C VAL A 220 -14.80 -0.90 4.56
N GLU A 221 -15.39 -2.05 4.89
CA GLU A 221 -16.24 -2.20 6.07
C GLU A 221 -15.46 -1.89 7.37
N LEU A 222 -14.26 -2.43 7.53
CA LEU A 222 -13.40 -2.17 8.68
C LEU A 222 -13.07 -0.68 8.84
N LYS A 223 -12.71 0.00 7.74
CA LYS A 223 -12.42 1.45 7.77
C LYS A 223 -13.64 2.25 8.20
N THR A 224 -14.83 1.92 7.71
CA THR A 224 -16.07 2.62 8.12
C THR A 224 -16.36 2.42 9.61
N LEU A 225 -16.26 1.19 10.12
CA LEU A 225 -16.50 0.89 11.54
C LEU A 225 -15.43 1.51 12.45
N GLN A 226 -14.16 1.52 12.03
CA GLN A 226 -13.09 2.20 12.75
C GLN A 226 -13.32 3.71 12.80
N GLN A 227 -13.74 4.32 11.70
CA GLN A 227 -14.07 5.74 11.67
C GLN A 227 -15.20 6.08 12.66
N ASP A 228 -16.25 5.26 12.70
CA ASP A 228 -17.36 5.41 13.65
C ASP A 228 -16.89 5.21 15.11
N PHE A 229 -16.03 4.21 15.37
CA PHE A 229 -15.49 3.93 16.70
C PHE A 229 -14.63 5.08 17.21
N PHE A 230 -13.65 5.55 16.43
CA PHE A 230 -12.75 6.63 16.82
C PHE A 230 -13.47 7.99 16.90
N SER A 231 -14.48 8.22 16.06
CA SER A 231 -15.35 9.38 16.20
C SER A 231 -16.10 9.34 17.54
N GLY A 232 -16.66 8.18 17.91
CA GLY A 232 -17.30 7.99 19.22
C GLY A 232 -16.37 8.26 20.38
N THR A 233 -15.19 7.62 20.41
CA THR A 233 -14.22 7.79 21.52
C THR A 233 -13.73 9.23 21.66
N TYR A 234 -13.51 9.93 20.55
CA TYR A 234 -13.14 11.35 20.57
C TYR A 234 -14.22 12.22 21.21
N TRP A 235 -15.47 12.02 20.79
CA TRP A 235 -16.62 12.80 21.28
C TRP A 235 -17.07 12.39 22.69
N ASP A 236 -16.73 11.21 23.19
CA ASP A 236 -16.97 10.81 24.59
C ASP A 236 -15.97 11.46 25.56
N LEU A 237 -14.71 11.63 25.14
CA LEU A 237 -13.65 12.24 25.97
C LEU A 237 -13.74 13.78 26.02
N ARG A 238 -14.18 14.41 24.92
CA ARG A 238 -14.19 15.87 24.76
C ARG A 238 -15.06 16.62 25.79
N PRO A 239 -16.29 16.19 26.11
CA PRO A 239 -17.10 16.83 27.17
C PRO A 239 -16.42 16.80 28.54
N GLY A 240 -15.69 15.72 28.86
CA GLY A 240 -14.93 15.61 30.11
C GLY A 240 -13.82 16.65 30.21
N ILE A 241 -13.09 16.89 29.13
CA ILE A 241 -12.05 17.93 29.06
C ILE A 241 -12.66 19.33 29.18
N GLU A 242 -13.74 19.62 28.45
CA GLU A 242 -14.41 20.93 28.51
C GLU A 242 -14.95 21.22 29.93
N GLN A 243 -15.46 20.20 30.63
CA GLN A 243 -15.91 20.33 32.01
C GLN A 243 -14.74 20.58 32.98
N LEU A 244 -13.62 19.85 32.82
CA LEU A 244 -12.41 20.08 33.62
C LEU A 244 -11.81 21.47 33.38
N GLU A 245 -11.81 21.95 32.14
CA GLU A 245 -11.36 23.31 31.80
C GLU A 245 -12.18 24.39 32.50
N LYS A 246 -13.52 24.25 32.51
CA LYS A 246 -14.40 25.15 33.26
C LYS A 246 -14.09 25.11 34.76
N ASN A 247 -13.94 23.91 35.32
CA ASN A 247 -13.64 23.74 36.75
C ASN A 247 -12.28 24.35 37.13
N ILE A 248 -11.23 24.14 36.31
CA ILE A 248 -9.90 24.74 36.51
C ILE A 248 -9.99 26.26 36.46
N ALA A 249 -10.69 26.83 35.46
CA ALA A 249 -10.84 28.27 35.33
C ALA A 249 -11.56 28.90 36.54
N THR A 250 -12.60 28.24 37.06
CA THR A 250 -13.29 28.71 38.27
C THR A 250 -12.38 28.71 39.51
N LEU A 251 -11.58 27.66 39.71
CA LEU A 251 -10.63 27.60 40.82
C LEU A 251 -9.48 28.60 40.64
N GLU A 252 -8.98 28.82 39.43
CA GLU A 252 -7.96 29.84 39.13
C GLU A 252 -8.44 31.25 39.51
N SER A 253 -9.70 31.57 39.24
CA SER A 253 -10.31 32.84 39.67
C SER A 253 -10.40 32.95 41.20
N GLN A 254 -10.79 31.87 41.89
CA GLN A 254 -10.82 31.83 43.35
C GLN A 254 -9.43 31.97 43.96
N LYS A 255 -8.42 31.30 43.39
CA LYS A 255 -7.01 31.42 43.78
C LYS A 255 -6.54 32.88 43.74
N GLN A 256 -6.78 33.58 42.63
CA GLN A 256 -6.41 34.99 42.47
C GLN A 256 -7.11 35.89 43.50
N SER A 257 -8.36 35.60 43.84
CA SER A 257 -9.09 36.36 44.86
C SER A 257 -8.48 36.19 46.27
N LEU A 258 -8.05 34.98 46.64
CA LEU A 258 -7.40 34.71 47.92
C LEU A 258 -5.98 35.29 47.98
N GLU A 259 -5.20 35.20 46.90
CA GLU A 259 -3.88 35.84 46.79
C GLU A 259 -3.99 37.36 46.97
N LYS A 260 -5.04 37.98 46.40
CA LYS A 260 -5.31 39.41 46.60
C LYS A 260 -5.66 39.74 48.05
N GLN A 261 -6.47 38.91 48.73
CA GLN A 261 -6.80 39.10 50.15
C GLN A 261 -5.55 39.02 51.05
N ILE A 262 -4.63 38.10 50.77
CA ILE A 262 -3.36 38.01 51.51
C ILE A 262 -2.55 39.29 51.33
N ALA A 263 -2.38 39.75 50.09
CA ALA A 263 -1.62 40.96 49.78
C ALA A 263 -2.19 42.22 50.47
N GLU A 264 -3.53 42.36 50.54
CA GLU A 264 -4.19 43.47 51.23
C GLU A 264 -3.92 43.47 52.74
N VAL A 265 -3.90 42.28 53.38
CA VAL A 265 -3.62 42.15 54.83
C VAL A 265 -2.13 42.37 55.12
N GLU A 266 -1.24 41.87 54.28
CA GLU A 266 0.21 42.08 54.39
C GLU A 266 0.59 43.56 54.24
N GLU A 267 -0.01 44.28 53.29
CA GLU A 267 0.20 45.73 53.15
C GLU A 267 -0.30 46.50 54.38
N GLY A 268 -1.40 46.05 54.98
CA GLY A 268 -1.93 46.60 56.24
C GLY A 268 -1.00 46.38 57.44
N LEU A 269 -0.35 45.22 57.53
CA LEU A 269 0.65 44.90 58.57
C LEU A 269 1.91 45.76 58.42
N SER A 270 2.44 45.89 57.20
CA SER A 270 3.65 46.67 56.92
C SER A 270 3.49 48.15 57.33
N LYS A 271 2.32 48.76 57.07
CA LYS A 271 2.02 50.13 57.49
C LYS A 271 1.97 50.29 59.03
N LYS A 272 1.50 49.28 59.76
CA LYS A 272 1.42 49.28 61.22
C LYS A 272 2.79 49.04 61.89
N GLU A 273 3.65 48.23 61.30
CA GLU A 273 5.03 48.00 61.80
C GLU A 273 5.89 49.27 61.74
N GLN A 274 5.76 50.06 60.67
CA GLN A 274 6.50 51.32 60.53
C GLN A 274 6.15 52.36 61.62
N THR A 275 4.88 52.45 62.02
CA THR A 275 4.46 53.32 63.14
C THR A 275 5.02 52.89 64.50
N SER A 276 5.28 51.60 64.70
CA SER A 276 5.84 51.05 65.94
C SER A 276 7.31 51.47 66.16
N HIS A 277 8.06 51.70 65.07
CA HIS A 277 9.46 52.13 65.15
C HIS A 277 9.63 53.57 65.66
N THR A 278 8.75 54.49 65.25
CA THR A 278 8.75 55.89 65.73
C THR A 278 8.31 56.05 67.19
N GLU A 279 7.46 55.14 67.69
CA GLU A 279 6.96 55.17 69.05
C GLU A 279 7.96 54.59 70.07
N ASN A 280 8.81 53.64 69.65
CA ASN A 280 9.90 53.11 70.48
C ASN A 280 10.93 54.18 70.91
N GLN A 281 11.08 55.26 70.15
CA GLN A 281 11.91 56.40 70.53
C GLN A 281 11.31 57.16 71.73
N LYS A 282 9.98 57.38 71.72
CA LYS A 282 9.26 58.04 72.82
C LYS A 282 9.34 57.25 74.12
N TYR A 283 9.30 55.92 74.04
CA TYR A 283 9.48 55.04 75.22
C TYR A 283 10.89 55.19 75.83
N LYS A 284 11.93 55.24 74.99
CA LYS A 284 13.32 55.48 75.45
C LYS A 284 13.44 56.84 76.16
N ASP A 285 12.80 57.88 75.64
CA ASP A 285 12.81 59.22 76.22
C ASP A 285 12.08 59.26 77.57
N LEU A 286 10.92 58.60 77.70
CA LEU A 286 10.18 58.48 78.96
C LEU A 286 10.98 57.73 80.03
N ARG A 287 11.66 56.63 79.66
CA ARG A 287 12.54 55.89 80.58
C ARG A 287 13.74 56.70 81.06
N ALA A 288 14.36 57.46 80.15
CA ALA A 288 15.48 58.34 80.50
C ALA A 288 15.03 59.41 81.52
N LYS A 289 13.86 60.00 81.31
CA LYS A 289 13.27 61.01 82.19
C LYS A 289 12.92 60.47 83.58
N LEU A 290 12.42 59.23 83.67
CA LEU A 290 12.17 58.55 84.95
C LEU A 290 13.47 58.32 85.73
N SER A 291 14.51 57.85 85.05
CA SER A 291 15.84 57.62 85.66
C SER A 291 16.43 58.92 86.25
N GLU A 292 16.29 60.03 85.52
CA GLU A 292 16.76 61.34 85.98
C GLU A 292 16.01 61.83 87.24
N LEU A 293 14.68 61.72 87.25
CA LEU A 293 13.87 62.10 88.41
C LEU A 293 14.15 61.22 89.63
N GLN A 294 14.39 59.91 89.43
CA GLN A 294 14.79 59.00 90.52
C GLN A 294 16.16 59.34 91.10
N ALA A 295 17.13 59.73 90.26
CA ALA A 295 18.44 60.18 90.73
C ALA A 295 18.35 61.47 91.56
N GLN A 296 17.52 62.44 91.12
CA GLN A 296 17.26 63.67 91.87
C GLN A 296 16.61 63.40 93.23
N LYS A 297 15.64 62.48 93.28
CA LYS A 297 15.00 62.05 94.53
C LYS A 297 15.98 61.41 95.51
N ASN A 298 16.85 60.52 95.02
CA ASN A 298 17.84 59.85 95.87
C ASN A 298 18.83 60.85 96.49
N LYS A 299 19.24 61.88 95.74
CA LYS A 299 20.10 62.95 96.24
C LYS A 299 19.45 63.76 97.36
N LEU A 300 18.17 64.11 97.21
CA LEU A 300 17.42 64.81 98.27
C LEU A 300 17.25 63.97 99.54
N LEU A 301 17.12 62.65 99.42
CA LEU A 301 17.08 61.74 100.58
C LEU A 301 18.43 61.64 101.29
N GLU A 302 19.53 61.71 100.54
CA GLU A 302 20.89 61.79 101.10
C GLU A 302 21.08 63.10 101.88
N ASP A 303 20.65 64.23 101.32
CA ASP A 303 20.68 65.55 101.98
C ASP A 303 19.81 65.56 103.26
N LEU A 304 18.63 64.95 103.22
CA LEU A 304 17.75 64.76 104.38
C LEU A 304 18.44 63.95 105.49
N SER A 305 19.17 62.90 105.11
CA SER A 305 19.91 62.03 106.04
C SER A 305 21.04 62.77 106.76
N LEU A 306 21.73 63.68 106.06
CA LEU A 306 22.78 64.54 106.63
C LEU A 306 22.22 65.53 107.65
N VAL A 307 21.06 66.14 107.37
CA VAL A 307 20.37 67.07 108.30
C VAL A 307 19.89 66.32 109.56
N ARG A 308 19.29 65.14 109.39
CA ARG A 308 18.91 64.26 110.52
C ARG A 308 20.13 63.85 111.36
N GLY A 309 21.27 63.58 110.71
CA GLY A 309 22.55 63.32 111.36
C GLY A 309 23.00 64.47 112.27
N LYS A 310 22.93 65.72 111.79
CA LYS A 310 23.24 66.92 112.59
C LYS A 310 22.30 67.12 113.79
N MET A 311 21.03 66.73 113.67
CA MET A 311 20.11 66.76 114.82
C MET A 311 20.46 65.69 115.86
N SER A 312 20.92 64.51 115.43
CA SER A 312 21.27 63.41 116.33
C SER A 312 22.57 63.60 117.11
N SER A 313 23.54 64.40 116.64
CA SER A 313 24.77 64.70 117.39
C SER A 313 24.53 65.56 118.64
N HIS A 314 23.53 66.46 118.61
CA HIS A 314 23.11 67.25 119.76
C HIS A 314 22.41 66.43 120.87
N LYS A 315 22.06 65.16 120.61
CA LYS A 315 21.44 64.22 121.57
C LYS A 315 22.39 63.76 122.70
N SER A 316 23.69 64.02 122.55
CA SER A 316 24.75 63.55 123.46
C SER A 316 25.06 64.47 124.64
N SER A 317 24.49 65.68 124.67
CA SER A 317 24.65 66.63 125.78
C SER A 317 23.44 66.62 126.71
N GLY A 318 23.41 65.67 127.66
CA GLY A 318 22.50 65.70 128.81
C GLY A 318 21.15 65.00 128.62
N LYS A 319 20.97 63.86 129.30
CA LYS A 319 19.65 63.24 129.51
C LYS A 319 18.87 64.10 130.52
N GLY A 320 17.76 64.69 130.09
CA GLY A 320 16.80 65.37 130.97
C GLY A 320 16.51 66.85 130.66
N ASP A 321 17.19 67.46 129.69
CA ASP A 321 16.88 68.84 129.24
C ASP A 321 15.72 68.87 128.23
N ALA A 322 14.88 69.92 128.30
CA ALA A 322 13.75 70.15 127.39
C ALA A 322 14.15 70.11 125.91
N LYS A 323 15.40 70.51 125.59
CA LYS A 323 15.98 70.49 124.23
C LYS A 323 16.09 69.08 123.67
N THR A 324 16.68 68.17 124.42
CA THR A 324 16.88 66.77 124.01
C THR A 324 15.53 66.08 123.82
N ILE A 325 14.57 66.36 124.72
CA ILE A 325 13.20 65.85 124.64
C ILE A 325 12.49 66.41 123.41
N SER A 326 12.67 67.69 123.04
CA SER A 326 12.05 68.28 121.84
C SER A 326 12.56 67.67 120.53
N ILE A 327 13.85 67.34 120.45
CA ILE A 327 14.46 66.68 119.29
C ILE A 327 14.00 65.22 119.22
N GLU A 328 13.97 64.51 120.35
CA GLU A 328 13.44 63.14 120.41
C GLU A 328 11.96 63.09 120.04
N LEU A 329 11.18 64.04 120.52
CA LEU A 329 9.75 64.16 120.22
C LEU A 329 9.50 64.51 118.75
N HIS A 330 10.30 65.39 118.15
CA HIS A 330 10.23 65.67 116.71
C HIS A 330 10.62 64.46 115.87
N GLN A 331 11.72 63.78 116.20
CA GLN A 331 12.14 62.53 115.54
C GLN A 331 11.05 61.45 115.62
N LYS A 332 10.49 61.26 116.81
CA LYS A 332 9.43 60.27 117.03
C LYS A 332 8.14 60.64 116.30
N ARG A 333 7.78 61.93 116.25
CA ARG A 333 6.65 62.44 115.43
C ARG A 333 6.89 62.24 113.94
N THR A 334 8.11 62.45 113.45
CA THR A 334 8.45 62.17 112.04
C THR A 334 8.41 60.68 111.72
N GLU A 335 8.93 59.82 112.60
CA GLU A 335 8.86 58.36 112.46
C GLU A 335 7.40 57.87 112.46
N ALA A 336 6.56 58.40 113.36
CA ALA A 336 5.14 58.11 113.39
C ALA A 336 4.42 58.59 112.12
N GLY A 337 4.74 59.79 111.62
CA GLY A 337 4.19 60.29 110.36
C GLY A 337 4.61 59.45 109.15
N GLU A 338 5.87 59.00 109.09
CA GLU A 338 6.34 58.08 108.04
C GLU A 338 5.65 56.72 108.11
N LEU A 339 5.39 56.20 109.33
CA LEU A 339 4.62 54.98 109.55
C LEU A 339 3.16 55.14 109.13
N GLU A 340 2.52 56.29 109.41
CA GLU A 340 1.15 56.60 109.00
C GLU A 340 1.00 56.62 107.47
N VAL A 341 1.93 57.27 106.76
CA VAL A 341 1.94 57.30 105.29
C VAL A 341 2.12 55.88 104.74
N LYS A 342 3.03 55.08 105.31
CA LYS A 342 3.23 53.68 104.92
C LYS A 342 1.96 52.84 105.16
N ILE A 343 1.32 52.97 106.31
CA ILE A 343 0.04 52.30 106.61
C ILE A 343 -1.02 52.68 105.59
N GLN A 344 -1.17 53.96 105.26
CA GLN A 344 -2.18 54.41 104.31
C GLN A 344 -1.94 53.88 102.89
N SER A 345 -0.67 53.81 102.46
CA SER A 345 -0.30 53.18 101.18
C SER A 345 -0.56 51.68 101.18
N SER A 346 -0.24 50.96 102.26
CA SER A 346 -0.48 49.53 102.38
C SER A 346 -1.97 49.19 102.48
N LYS A 347 -2.80 50.06 103.10
CA LYS A 347 -4.27 49.92 103.13
C LYS A 347 -4.86 49.99 101.72
N LYS A 348 -4.43 50.96 100.93
CA LYS A 348 -4.86 51.12 99.53
C LYS A 348 -4.49 49.90 98.68
N ASN A 349 -3.27 49.39 98.84
CA ASN A 349 -2.82 48.20 98.13
C ASN A 349 -3.61 46.95 98.55
N ARG A 350 -3.94 46.81 99.85
CA ARG A 350 -4.79 45.71 100.33
C ARG A 350 -6.16 45.77 99.68
N GLU A 351 -6.80 46.93 99.64
CA GLU A 351 -8.11 47.12 98.99
C GLU A 351 -8.08 46.78 97.49
N GLU A 352 -7.03 47.17 96.78
CA GLU A 352 -6.86 46.86 95.36
C GLU A 352 -6.67 45.35 95.11
N PHE A 353 -5.83 44.69 95.91
CA PHE A 353 -5.63 43.23 95.82
C PHE A 353 -6.87 42.45 96.23
N GLU A 354 -7.62 42.91 97.23
CA GLU A 354 -8.87 42.30 97.66
C GLU A 354 -9.97 42.44 96.59
N ALA A 355 -10.07 43.60 95.95
CA ALA A 355 -10.99 43.81 94.82
C ALA A 355 -10.63 42.93 93.62
N ASN A 356 -9.33 42.78 93.31
CA ASN A 356 -8.86 41.91 92.25
C ASN A 356 -9.14 40.43 92.56
N SER A 357 -8.88 39.99 93.79
CA SER A 357 -9.21 38.64 94.27
C SER A 357 -10.71 38.36 94.11
N LYS A 358 -11.60 39.26 94.58
CA LYS A 358 -13.06 39.13 94.40
C LYS A 358 -13.47 39.04 92.93
N GLY A 359 -12.89 39.88 92.06
CA GLY A 359 -13.17 39.84 90.62
C GLY A 359 -12.71 38.55 89.94
N LEU A 360 -11.55 38.01 90.32
CA LEU A 360 -11.06 36.72 89.86
C LEU A 360 -11.93 35.56 90.37
N GLN A 361 -12.41 35.64 91.60
CA GLN A 361 -13.30 34.65 92.21
C GLN A 361 -14.66 34.58 91.50
N GLN A 362 -15.21 35.72 91.11
CA GLN A 362 -16.43 35.78 90.30
C GLN A 362 -16.22 35.19 88.89
N LYS A 363 -15.11 35.51 88.23
CA LYS A 363 -14.77 34.91 86.92
C LYS A 363 -14.56 33.40 87.02
N LEU A 364 -14.00 32.93 88.14
CA LEU A 364 -13.81 31.51 88.40
C LEU A 364 -15.15 30.78 88.55
N SER A 365 -16.09 31.35 89.32
CA SER A 365 -17.41 30.72 89.51
C SER A 365 -18.24 30.66 88.21
N GLU A 366 -18.16 31.70 87.37
CA GLU A 366 -18.77 31.70 86.03
C GLU A 366 -18.17 30.59 85.14
N MET A 367 -16.85 30.39 85.20
CA MET A 367 -16.18 29.30 84.47
C MET A 367 -16.58 27.92 85.01
N GLU A 368 -16.70 27.75 86.33
CA GLU A 368 -17.14 26.49 86.93
C GLU A 368 -18.57 26.11 86.55
N SER A 369 -19.47 27.11 86.44
CA SER A 369 -20.83 26.89 85.93
C SER A 369 -20.83 26.34 84.50
N ARG A 370 -20.08 26.98 83.59
CA ARG A 370 -19.96 26.53 82.19
C ARG A 370 -19.34 25.13 82.06
N LEU A 371 -18.39 24.81 82.93
CA LEU A 371 -17.72 23.51 82.97
C LEU A 371 -18.71 22.40 83.39
N THR A 372 -19.60 22.72 84.34
CA THR A 372 -20.64 21.81 84.82
C THR A 372 -21.69 21.54 83.74
N GLU A 373 -22.13 22.58 83.01
CA GLU A 373 -23.03 22.46 81.86
C GLU A 373 -22.42 21.58 80.76
N MET A 374 -21.13 21.73 80.48
CA MET A 374 -20.43 20.90 79.49
C MET A 374 -20.27 19.44 79.91
N TYR A 375 -20.02 19.16 81.20
CA TYR A 375 -19.94 17.77 81.68
C TYR A 375 -21.28 17.04 81.55
N GLN A 376 -22.40 17.72 81.80
CA GLN A 376 -23.73 17.15 81.59
C GLN A 376 -24.02 16.85 80.11
N ALA A 377 -23.55 17.70 79.19
CA ALA A 377 -23.68 17.47 77.75
C ALA A 377 -22.86 16.26 77.25
N LEU A 378 -21.68 16.02 77.83
CA LEU A 378 -20.80 14.89 77.47
C LEU A 378 -21.26 13.53 78.01
N GLN A 379 -21.92 13.49 79.18
CA GLN A 379 -22.41 12.23 79.78
C GLN A 379 -23.59 11.61 79.03
N ASN A 380 -24.41 12.42 78.35
CA ASN A 380 -25.60 11.93 77.64
C ASN A 380 -25.32 11.43 76.21
N SER A 381 -24.10 11.59 75.68
CA SER A 381 -23.79 11.35 74.26
C SER A 381 -22.91 10.13 73.94
N ALA A 382 -22.44 9.35 74.91
CA ALA A 382 -21.53 8.22 74.64
C ALA A 382 -21.85 6.97 75.47
N GLY A 383 -22.36 5.92 74.82
CA GLY A 383 -22.64 4.60 75.42
C GLY A 383 -21.39 3.77 75.67
N PHE A 384 -20.50 4.22 76.57
CA PHE A 384 -19.32 3.49 77.03
C PHE A 384 -19.51 3.02 78.48
N ASN A 385 -19.56 1.70 78.69
CA ASN A 385 -19.70 1.12 80.02
C ASN A 385 -18.32 0.91 80.66
N LYS A 386 -17.90 1.86 81.50
CA LYS A 386 -16.56 1.94 82.10
C LYS A 386 -16.19 0.71 82.93
N ASP A 387 -17.17 0.12 83.61
CA ASP A 387 -16.94 -0.97 84.57
C ASP A 387 -16.51 -2.29 83.88
N GLU A 388 -17.03 -2.55 82.68
CA GLU A 388 -16.71 -3.76 81.91
C GLU A 388 -15.28 -3.69 81.32
N PHE A 389 -14.83 -2.49 80.96
CA PHE A 389 -13.48 -2.26 80.47
C PHE A 389 -12.41 -2.39 81.56
N THR A 390 -12.66 -1.82 82.75
CA THR A 390 -11.74 -1.92 83.88
C THR A 390 -11.55 -3.36 84.34
N ASN A 391 -12.61 -4.17 84.32
CA ASN A 391 -12.53 -5.58 84.71
C ASN A 391 -11.71 -6.41 83.70
N SER A 392 -11.85 -6.15 82.40
CA SER A 392 -11.08 -6.85 81.38
C SER A 392 -9.59 -6.47 81.42
N LEU A 393 -9.28 -5.19 81.65
CA LEU A 393 -7.90 -4.72 81.84
C LEU A 393 -7.25 -5.33 83.09
N GLY A 394 -7.97 -5.37 84.22
CA GLY A 394 -7.47 -6.01 85.43
C GLY A 394 -7.18 -7.50 85.24
N SER A 395 -8.00 -8.21 84.46
CA SER A 395 -7.72 -9.63 84.14
C SER A 395 -6.43 -9.82 83.33
N LEU A 396 -6.10 -8.85 82.46
CA LEU A 396 -4.90 -8.88 81.63
C LEU A 396 -3.65 -8.58 82.47
N GLU A 397 -3.72 -7.63 83.41
CA GLU A 397 -2.62 -7.32 84.33
C GLU A 397 -2.25 -8.55 85.18
N VAL A 398 -3.25 -9.26 85.73
CA VAL A 398 -3.01 -10.50 86.49
C VAL A 398 -2.30 -11.56 85.64
N GLN A 399 -2.68 -11.71 84.37
CA GLN A 399 -2.01 -12.66 83.47
C GLN A 399 -0.62 -12.21 83.05
N PHE A 400 -0.37 -10.90 82.96
CA PHE A 400 0.96 -10.36 82.70
C PHE A 400 1.89 -10.62 83.89
N GLU A 401 1.44 -10.36 85.12
CA GLU A 401 2.23 -10.63 86.32
C GLU A 401 2.55 -12.12 86.46
N SER A 402 1.58 -13.00 86.18
CA SER A 402 1.78 -14.45 86.11
C SER A 402 2.85 -14.84 85.08
N PHE A 403 2.81 -14.25 83.88
CA PHE A 403 3.83 -14.49 82.85
C PHE A 403 5.21 -14.01 83.31
N TYR A 404 5.26 -12.82 83.90
CA TYR A 404 6.50 -12.20 84.36
C TYR A 404 7.15 -12.99 85.50
N SER A 405 6.36 -13.47 86.47
CA SER A 405 6.87 -14.33 87.56
C SER A 405 7.39 -15.67 87.03
N THR A 406 6.75 -16.23 86.00
CA THR A 406 7.22 -17.45 85.33
C THR A 406 8.54 -17.20 84.60
N LEU A 407 8.73 -16.01 84.02
CA LEU A 407 9.97 -15.58 83.37
C LEU A 407 11.15 -15.49 84.35
N GLU A 408 10.91 -15.02 85.58
CA GLU A 408 11.95 -14.90 86.60
C GLU A 408 12.33 -16.23 87.26
N SER A 409 11.41 -17.19 87.32
CA SER A 409 11.58 -18.45 88.07
C SER A 409 11.84 -19.69 87.21
N ALA A 410 11.52 -19.66 85.92
CA ALA A 410 11.65 -20.83 85.05
C ALA A 410 13.11 -21.05 84.59
N GLN A 411 13.61 -22.27 84.83
CA GLN A 411 14.94 -22.68 84.37
C GLN A 411 14.94 -23.30 82.96
N GLU A 412 13.76 -23.58 82.40
CA GLU A 412 13.60 -24.21 81.08
C GLU A 412 12.94 -23.26 80.08
N LEU A 413 13.48 -23.20 78.87
CA LEU A 413 13.02 -22.27 77.82
C LEU A 413 11.59 -22.59 77.33
N GLU A 414 11.15 -23.84 77.47
CA GLU A 414 9.86 -24.30 76.94
C GLU A 414 8.66 -23.83 77.79
N THR A 415 8.82 -23.75 79.11
CA THR A 415 7.81 -23.20 80.03
C THR A 415 7.63 -21.70 79.83
N ILE A 416 8.71 -20.95 79.59
CA ILE A 416 8.66 -19.52 79.24
C ILE A 416 7.91 -19.32 77.92
N LYS A 417 8.19 -20.14 76.90
CA LYS A 417 7.50 -20.03 75.59
C LYS A 417 6.00 -20.33 75.69
N ASN A 418 5.60 -21.31 76.50
CA ASN A 418 4.20 -21.65 76.69
C ASN A 418 3.46 -20.55 77.47
N SER A 419 4.07 -19.98 78.51
CA SER A 419 3.50 -18.86 79.26
C SER A 419 3.39 -17.59 78.38
N ALA A 420 4.40 -17.31 77.54
CA ALA A 420 4.36 -16.20 76.59
C ALA A 420 3.24 -16.33 75.55
N ARG A 421 2.97 -17.56 75.07
CA ARG A 421 1.86 -17.83 74.15
C ARG A 421 0.51 -17.62 74.83
N GLY A 422 0.36 -18.05 76.08
CA GLY A 422 -0.85 -17.85 76.89
C GLY A 422 -1.16 -16.37 77.08
N PHE A 423 -0.18 -15.58 77.51
CA PHE A 423 -0.34 -14.13 77.67
C PHE A 423 -0.69 -13.43 76.35
N ASN A 424 0.00 -13.78 75.25
CA ASN A 424 -0.25 -13.16 73.94
C ASN A 424 -1.68 -13.47 73.42
N ALA A 425 -2.24 -14.64 73.73
CA ALA A 425 -3.63 -14.95 73.40
C ALA A 425 -4.62 -14.08 74.18
N ALA A 426 -4.42 -13.90 75.48
CA ALA A 426 -5.26 -13.04 76.31
C ALA A 426 -5.16 -11.56 75.93
N PHE A 427 -3.95 -11.09 75.62
CA PHE A 427 -3.70 -9.74 75.12
C PHE A 427 -4.46 -9.47 73.83
N LYS A 428 -4.47 -10.42 72.88
CA LYS A 428 -5.24 -10.29 71.64
C LYS A 428 -6.75 -10.26 71.88
N SER A 429 -7.25 -11.05 72.83
CA SER A 429 -8.67 -11.05 73.22
C SER A 429 -9.09 -9.71 73.84
N PHE A 430 -8.25 -9.14 74.71
CA PHE A 430 -8.48 -7.80 75.25
C PHE A 430 -8.52 -6.73 74.15
N ILE A 431 -7.59 -6.78 73.20
CA ILE A 431 -7.56 -5.84 72.07
C ILE A 431 -8.83 -5.94 71.20
N SER A 432 -9.38 -7.14 70.99
CA SER A 432 -10.63 -7.29 70.22
C SER A 432 -11.83 -6.78 70.99
N PHE A 433 -11.93 -7.06 72.30
CA PHE A 433 -12.94 -6.50 73.18
C PHE A 433 -12.90 -4.96 73.19
N ALA A 434 -11.71 -4.37 73.40
CA ALA A 434 -11.52 -2.93 73.37
C ALA A 434 -11.96 -2.34 72.01
N LYS A 435 -11.53 -2.93 70.89
CA LYS A 435 -11.93 -2.46 69.56
C LYS A 435 -13.44 -2.51 69.34
N THR A 436 -14.14 -3.50 69.89
CA THR A 436 -15.60 -3.64 69.74
C THR A 436 -16.35 -2.65 70.63
N SER A 437 -15.93 -2.47 71.88
CA SER A 437 -16.51 -1.50 72.82
C SER A 437 -16.26 -0.04 72.42
N PHE A 438 -15.19 0.25 71.66
CA PHE A 438 -14.91 1.57 71.09
C PHE A 438 -15.47 1.78 69.67
N ALA A 439 -15.92 0.73 68.97
CA ALA A 439 -16.47 0.84 67.61
C ALA A 439 -17.93 1.35 67.56
N GLY A 440 -18.64 1.35 68.69
CA GLY A 440 -20.05 1.76 68.79
C GLY A 440 -20.32 3.24 69.12
N SER A 441 -19.30 4.10 69.28
CA SER A 441 -19.52 5.52 69.59
C SER A 441 -19.28 6.41 68.36
N PRO A 442 -20.28 7.18 67.89
CA PRO A 442 -20.12 8.06 66.73
C PRO A 442 -19.17 9.21 67.06
N ALA A 443 -17.93 9.10 66.58
CA ALA A 443 -16.84 10.06 66.74
C ALA A 443 -17.10 11.46 66.12
N GLY A 444 -18.29 11.71 65.58
CA GLY A 444 -18.64 12.96 64.90
C GLY A 444 -19.12 14.11 65.78
N GLN A 445 -19.57 13.86 67.02
CA GLN A 445 -20.12 14.91 67.90
C GLN A 445 -19.29 15.22 69.15
N ALA A 446 -18.33 14.36 69.54
CA ALA A 446 -17.53 14.53 70.76
C ALA A 446 -16.26 15.40 70.59
N ALA A 447 -15.72 15.51 69.37
CA ALA A 447 -14.48 16.24 69.09
C ALA A 447 -14.56 17.77 69.38
N PRO A 448 -15.62 18.51 68.99
CA PRO A 448 -15.71 19.94 69.32
C PRO A 448 -15.92 20.19 70.83
N LEU A 449 -16.67 19.32 71.51
CA LEU A 449 -16.90 19.40 72.96
C LEU A 449 -15.62 19.12 73.77
N GLN A 450 -14.78 18.17 73.33
CA GLN A 450 -13.48 17.92 73.98
C GLN A 450 -12.50 19.08 73.84
N SER A 451 -12.48 19.76 72.68
CA SER A 451 -11.65 20.95 72.48
C SER A 451 -12.10 22.11 73.36
N GLN A 452 -13.41 22.37 73.44
CA GLN A 452 -13.99 23.39 74.31
C GLN A 452 -13.74 23.08 75.80
N LEU A 453 -13.84 21.82 76.22
CA LEU A 453 -13.58 21.40 77.61
C LEU A 453 -12.12 21.67 77.99
N LYS A 454 -11.20 21.41 77.06
CA LYS A 454 -9.76 21.62 77.27
C LYS A 454 -9.40 23.10 77.42
N ASP A 455 -10.01 23.98 76.62
CA ASP A 455 -9.83 25.44 76.73
C ASP A 455 -10.42 25.98 78.05
N ILE A 456 -11.62 25.53 78.43
CA ILE A 456 -12.25 25.92 79.70
C ILE A 456 -11.42 25.45 80.91
N LEU A 457 -10.93 24.20 80.91
CA LEU A 457 -10.06 23.67 81.98
C LEU A 457 -8.76 24.46 82.11
N TYR A 458 -8.13 24.81 80.99
CA TYR A 458 -6.91 25.63 80.99
C TYR A 458 -7.15 27.03 81.54
N ARG A 459 -8.24 27.69 81.12
CA ARG A 459 -8.62 29.02 81.64
C ARG A 459 -8.97 28.97 83.12
N LYS A 460 -9.63 27.89 83.58
CA LYS A 460 -9.92 27.66 85.00
C LYS A 460 -8.63 27.53 85.81
N GLU A 461 -7.69 26.69 85.40
CA GLU A 461 -6.40 26.54 86.10
C GLU A 461 -5.62 27.86 86.18
N LYS A 462 -5.61 28.64 85.10
CA LYS A 462 -4.99 29.97 85.08
C LYS A 462 -5.66 30.93 86.07
N LEU A 463 -6.99 31.03 86.05
CA LEU A 463 -7.74 31.86 86.99
C LEU A 463 -7.54 31.41 88.46
N GLN A 464 -7.46 30.11 88.74
CA GLN A 464 -7.17 29.60 90.09
C GLN A 464 -5.77 29.98 90.56
N LYS A 465 -4.77 29.91 89.67
CA LYS A 465 -3.41 30.32 89.98
C LYS A 465 -3.35 31.82 90.27
N ASP A 466 -3.97 32.63 89.41
CA ASP A 466 -4.00 34.09 89.55
C ASP A 466 -4.74 34.51 90.82
N LEU A 467 -5.88 33.88 91.13
CA LEU A 467 -6.62 34.09 92.39
C LEU A 467 -5.75 33.78 93.61
N LYS A 468 -5.08 32.62 93.62
CA LYS A 468 -4.20 32.21 94.72
C LYS A 468 -3.03 33.16 94.92
N THR A 469 -2.49 33.72 93.83
CA THR A 469 -1.44 34.77 93.93
C THR A 469 -1.99 36.07 94.50
N ALA A 470 -3.16 36.52 94.07
CA ALA A 470 -3.79 37.74 94.59
C ALA A 470 -4.17 37.59 96.08
N GLU A 471 -4.69 36.44 96.50
CA GLU A 471 -4.97 36.13 97.91
C GLU A 471 -3.70 36.12 98.76
N LEU A 472 -2.60 35.55 98.24
CA LEU A 472 -1.30 35.56 98.92
C LEU A 472 -0.77 36.99 99.10
N GLU A 473 -0.85 37.84 98.08
CA GLU A 473 -0.43 39.24 98.17
C GLU A 473 -1.34 40.07 99.09
N THR A 474 -2.66 39.79 99.11
CA THR A 474 -3.59 40.37 100.08
C THR A 474 -3.20 39.99 101.51
N SER A 475 -2.89 38.71 101.75
CA SER A 475 -2.45 38.23 103.06
C SER A 475 -1.10 38.80 103.49
N LYS A 476 -0.13 38.92 102.57
CA LYS A 476 1.17 39.55 102.85
C LYS A 476 1.03 41.02 103.23
N THR A 477 0.24 41.77 102.47
CA THR A 477 -0.01 43.19 102.74
C THR A 477 -0.77 43.39 104.05
N GLU A 478 -1.69 42.49 104.38
CA GLU A 478 -2.40 42.47 105.67
C GLU A 478 -1.48 42.20 106.86
N MET A 479 -0.59 41.20 106.78
CA MET A 479 0.43 40.96 107.82
C MET A 479 1.39 42.15 107.99
N SER A 480 1.76 42.79 106.87
CA SER A 480 2.59 44.00 106.90
C SER A 480 1.85 45.18 107.53
N LEU A 481 0.55 45.34 107.26
CA LEU A 481 -0.29 46.35 107.88
C LEU A 481 -0.39 46.17 109.39
N GLU A 482 -0.69 44.96 109.86
CA GLU A 482 -0.74 44.67 111.29
C GLU A 482 0.59 44.98 111.99
N PHE A 483 1.71 44.68 111.34
CA PHE A 483 3.04 44.99 111.87
C PHE A 483 3.25 46.50 111.97
N LEU A 484 2.96 47.25 110.89
CA LEU A 484 3.11 48.69 110.85
C LEU A 484 2.18 49.41 111.83
N GLU A 485 0.94 48.98 111.99
CA GLU A 485 -0.01 49.55 112.96
C GLU A 485 0.43 49.30 114.41
N LYS A 486 1.05 48.14 114.70
CA LYS A 486 1.65 47.86 116.01
C LYS A 486 2.88 48.74 116.28
N GLU A 487 3.74 48.94 115.29
CA GLU A 487 4.89 49.84 115.36
C GLU A 487 4.45 51.28 115.59
N LEU A 488 3.47 51.78 114.81
CA LEU A 488 2.90 53.11 115.00
C LEU A 488 2.31 53.27 116.41
N GLY A 489 1.61 52.26 116.92
CA GLY A 489 1.07 52.27 118.28
C GLY A 489 2.13 52.27 119.38
N ARG A 490 3.35 51.77 119.12
CA ARG A 490 4.50 51.92 120.03
C ARG A 490 5.03 53.34 119.99
N GLU A 491 5.26 53.87 118.79
CA GLU A 491 5.79 55.21 118.59
C GLU A 491 4.85 56.30 119.14
N GLN A 492 3.53 56.15 118.96
CA GLN A 492 2.55 57.08 119.53
C GLN A 492 2.55 57.07 121.07
N LYS A 493 2.82 55.92 121.72
CA LYS A 493 2.97 55.85 123.18
C LYS A 493 4.27 56.53 123.64
N GLU A 494 5.35 56.36 122.89
CA GLU A 494 6.64 57.01 123.12
C GLU A 494 6.50 58.54 122.99
N ILE A 495 5.82 59.03 121.93
CA ILE A 495 5.51 60.45 121.73
C ILE A 495 4.71 60.99 122.90
N LEU A 496 3.65 60.28 123.35
CA LEU A 496 2.82 60.72 124.47
C LEU A 496 3.63 60.84 125.78
N ARG A 497 4.54 59.89 126.02
CA ARG A 497 5.46 59.93 127.16
C ARG A 497 6.39 61.13 127.07
N LEU A 498 7.01 61.35 125.90
CA LEU A 498 7.93 62.47 125.68
C LEU A 498 7.20 63.83 125.76
N ASP A 499 5.95 63.93 125.31
CA ASP A 499 5.12 65.15 125.39
C ASP A 499 4.81 65.51 126.86
N LEU A 500 4.58 64.49 127.71
CA LEU A 500 4.41 64.66 129.16
C LEU A 500 5.72 65.02 129.88
N GLU A 501 6.85 64.47 129.44
CA GLU A 501 8.17 64.83 129.96
C GLU A 501 8.56 66.27 129.54
N LEU A 502 8.23 66.68 128.31
CA LEU A 502 8.47 68.03 127.80
C LEU A 502 7.67 69.09 128.59
N LYS A 503 6.36 68.87 128.79
CA LYS A 503 5.50 69.79 129.58
C LYS A 503 5.96 69.99 131.02
N LYS A 504 6.69 69.03 131.60
CA LYS A 504 7.27 69.15 132.95
C LYS A 504 8.57 69.96 132.98
N ALA A 505 9.26 70.07 131.85
CA ALA A 505 10.56 70.70 131.72
C ALA A 505 10.48 72.18 131.26
N GLU A 506 9.28 72.72 131.04
CA GLU A 506 9.05 74.09 130.56
C GLU A 506 9.32 75.15 131.65
N SER A 507 10.59 75.47 131.86
CA SER A 507 11.03 76.75 132.40
C SER A 507 12.42 77.11 131.85
N GLY A 508 12.50 77.53 130.59
CA GLY A 508 13.71 78.15 130.04
C GLY A 508 13.88 78.11 128.52
N SER A 509 13.67 79.27 127.89
CA SER A 509 14.29 79.79 126.66
C SER A 509 14.39 78.89 125.42
N ASP A 510 13.59 79.23 124.40
CA ASP A 510 13.69 78.77 123.01
C ASP A 510 15.07 79.07 122.40
N ASP A 511 15.67 78.06 121.76
CA ASP A 511 16.94 78.20 121.02
C ASP A 511 16.62 78.26 119.52
N GLU A 512 16.88 79.43 118.91
CA GLU A 512 16.56 79.76 117.51
C GLU A 512 17.24 78.81 116.50
N PHE A 513 18.33 78.15 116.91
CA PHE A 513 19.10 77.23 116.06
C PHE A 513 18.39 75.90 115.77
N VAL A 514 17.70 75.31 116.75
CA VAL A 514 17.00 74.03 116.58
C VAL A 514 15.79 74.20 115.66
N SER A 515 15.09 75.32 115.77
CA SER A 515 13.96 75.67 114.90
C SER A 515 14.39 75.82 113.42
N ARG A 516 15.57 76.40 113.14
CA ARG A 516 16.09 76.48 111.77
C ARG A 516 16.40 75.12 111.16
N LEU A 517 16.97 74.19 111.94
CA LEU A 517 17.27 72.84 111.45
C LEU A 517 15.98 72.05 111.15
N MET A 518 14.93 72.25 111.94
CA MET A 518 13.60 71.65 111.68
C MET A 518 12.93 72.24 110.42
N GLU A 519 13.09 73.55 110.17
CA GLU A 519 12.62 74.18 108.92
C GLU A 519 13.38 73.69 107.68
N GLU A 520 14.69 73.49 107.81
CA GLU A 520 15.54 72.98 106.72
C GLU A 520 15.19 71.52 106.36
N GLU A 521 14.95 70.65 107.35
CA GLU A 521 14.45 69.29 107.13
C GLU A 521 13.09 69.29 106.40
N LYS A 522 12.16 70.12 106.85
CA LYS A 522 10.81 70.22 106.28
C LYS A 522 10.82 70.68 104.82
N ARG A 523 11.74 71.59 104.46
CA ARG A 523 11.92 72.06 103.08
C ARG A 523 12.45 70.96 102.17
N ILE A 524 13.50 70.24 102.59
CA ILE A 524 14.07 69.14 101.79
C ILE A 524 13.02 68.03 101.60
N GLN A 525 12.22 67.76 102.63
CA GLN A 525 11.15 66.77 102.55
C GLN A 525 10.05 67.15 101.55
N THR A 526 9.64 68.42 101.50
CA THR A 526 8.64 68.90 100.52
C THR A 526 9.16 68.86 99.07
N GLU A 527 10.44 69.13 98.84
CA GLU A 527 11.05 68.96 97.51
C GLU A 527 11.11 67.48 97.08
N ALA A 528 11.44 66.57 98.01
CA ALA A 528 11.47 65.13 97.73
C ALA A 528 10.07 64.57 97.38
N GLU A 529 9.02 65.04 98.05
CA GLU A 529 7.63 64.69 97.75
C GLU A 529 7.20 65.17 96.35
N LYS A 530 7.59 66.40 95.97
CA LYS A 530 7.27 66.95 94.65
C LYS A 530 7.93 66.16 93.51
N ILE A 531 9.21 65.81 93.64
CA ILE A 531 9.89 64.95 92.66
C ILE A 531 9.25 63.54 92.64
N GLY A 532 8.85 63.02 93.80
CA GLY A 532 8.11 61.76 93.89
C GLY A 532 6.80 61.76 93.08
N SER A 533 6.05 62.86 93.11
CA SER A 533 4.81 62.99 92.33
C SER A 533 5.05 63.02 90.82
N LEU A 534 6.11 63.70 90.36
CA LEU A 534 6.48 63.76 88.95
C LEU A 534 6.97 62.40 88.43
N SER A 535 7.72 61.64 89.23
CA SER A 535 8.12 60.27 88.87
C SER A 535 6.91 59.35 88.70
N ALA A 536 5.90 59.47 89.56
CA ALA A 536 4.68 58.65 89.48
C ALA A 536 3.84 58.97 88.22
N GLU A 537 3.86 60.23 87.76
CA GLU A 537 3.19 60.64 86.52
C GLU A 537 3.86 60.03 85.28
N VAL A 538 5.20 60.04 85.23
CA VAL A 538 5.97 59.39 84.16
C VAL A 538 5.79 57.86 84.16
N GLU A 539 5.70 57.23 85.35
CA GLU A 539 5.40 55.80 85.46
C GLU A 539 3.99 55.45 84.92
N LYS A 540 3.01 56.33 85.13
CA LYS A 540 1.66 56.18 84.57
C LYS A 540 1.68 56.26 83.05
N ASP A 541 2.42 57.21 82.46
CA ASP A 541 2.55 57.33 81.01
C ASP A 541 3.24 56.11 80.38
N ILE A 542 4.23 55.53 81.06
CA ILE A 542 4.88 54.28 80.65
C ILE A 542 3.87 53.12 80.67
N LYS A 543 3.00 53.05 81.68
CA LYS A 543 1.96 52.01 81.78
C LYS A 543 0.93 52.11 80.63
N VAL A 544 0.47 53.31 80.31
CA VAL A 544 -0.45 53.55 79.19
C VAL A 544 0.20 53.15 77.85
N PHE A 545 1.50 53.42 77.68
CA PHE A 545 2.24 52.98 76.50
C PHE A 545 2.30 51.45 76.39
N TYR A 546 2.56 50.75 77.49
CA TYR A 546 2.58 49.27 77.52
C TYR A 546 1.23 48.66 77.16
N GLU A 547 0.12 49.19 77.71
CA GLU A 547 -1.23 48.71 77.40
C GLU A 547 -1.58 48.91 75.91
N ALA A 548 -1.14 50.03 75.32
CA ALA A 548 -1.30 50.28 73.89
C ALA A 548 -0.42 49.37 73.01
N GLU A 549 0.80 49.01 73.46
CA GLU A 549 1.68 48.07 72.76
C GLU A 549 1.11 46.64 72.79
N GLU A 550 0.57 46.19 73.93
CA GLU A 550 -0.07 44.87 74.04
C GLU A 550 -1.29 44.75 73.13
N ALA A 551 -2.13 45.80 73.07
CA ALA A 551 -3.27 45.83 72.14
C ALA A 551 -2.82 45.75 70.68
N LYS A 552 -1.76 46.47 70.29
CA LYS A 552 -1.18 46.38 68.93
C LYS A 552 -0.59 45.00 68.64
N ARG A 553 0.07 44.36 69.60
CA ARG A 553 0.60 42.98 69.45
C ARG A 553 -0.53 41.96 69.28
N ALA A 554 -1.62 42.11 70.03
CA ALA A 554 -2.81 41.27 69.86
C ALA A 554 -3.42 41.43 68.45
N ASP A 555 -3.58 42.67 67.98
CA ASP A 555 -4.06 42.95 66.61
C ASP A 555 -3.14 42.39 65.51
N MET A 556 -1.81 42.44 65.69
CA MET A 556 -0.86 41.83 64.75
C MET A 556 -0.97 40.32 64.74
N HIS A 557 -1.05 39.68 65.92
CA HIS A 557 -1.23 38.24 66.03
C HIS A 557 -2.55 37.77 65.39
N ASP A 558 -3.63 38.54 65.53
CA ASP A 558 -4.90 38.26 64.87
C ASP A 558 -4.82 38.40 63.35
N ALA A 559 -4.09 39.41 62.85
CA ALA A 559 -3.86 39.58 61.41
C ALA A 559 -2.99 38.46 60.82
N GLU A 560 -1.93 38.04 61.52
CA GLU A 560 -1.12 36.86 61.17
C GLU A 560 -1.96 35.58 61.18
N GLY A 561 -2.86 35.44 62.14
CA GLY A 561 -3.83 34.34 62.20
C GLY A 561 -4.76 34.30 60.98
N ARG A 562 -5.25 35.47 60.52
CA ARG A 562 -6.06 35.58 59.29
C ARG A 562 -5.25 35.21 58.05
N ILE A 563 -4.00 35.69 57.93
CA ILE A 563 -3.11 35.32 56.82
C ILE A 563 -2.90 33.81 56.80
N ARG A 564 -2.60 33.19 57.94
CA ARG A 564 -2.38 31.73 58.03
C ARG A 564 -3.63 30.94 57.60
N ASN A 565 -4.83 31.39 57.97
CA ASN A 565 -6.07 30.74 57.55
C ASN A 565 -6.31 30.87 56.05
N VAL A 566 -6.13 32.06 55.48
CA VAL A 566 -6.30 32.29 54.03
C VAL A 566 -5.23 31.55 53.23
N GLN A 567 -3.99 31.47 53.73
CA GLN A 567 -2.92 30.64 53.16
C GLN A 567 -3.28 29.15 53.17
N HIS A 568 -3.86 28.65 54.25
CA HIS A 568 -4.29 27.25 54.32
C HIS A 568 -5.40 26.93 53.28
N GLU A 569 -6.37 27.82 53.10
CA GLU A 569 -7.39 27.68 52.05
C GLU A 569 -6.78 27.81 50.64
N LEU A 570 -5.81 28.71 50.45
CA LEU A 570 -5.08 28.83 49.20
C LEU A 570 -4.32 27.54 48.84
N ASP A 571 -3.69 26.89 49.82
CA ASP A 571 -2.94 25.66 49.61
C ASP A 571 -3.87 24.47 49.28
N LYS A 572 -4.99 24.31 49.99
CA LYS A 572 -6.03 23.32 49.61
C LYS A 572 -6.52 23.52 48.18
N LEU A 573 -6.72 24.78 47.80
CA LEU A 573 -7.18 25.14 46.46
C LEU A 573 -6.11 24.86 45.40
N LYS A 574 -4.83 25.15 45.68
CA LYS A 574 -3.70 24.78 44.81
C LYS A 574 -3.60 23.26 44.61
N ASP A 575 -3.81 22.48 45.68
CA ASP A 575 -3.79 21.02 45.60
C ASP A 575 -4.93 20.49 44.72
N SER A 576 -6.14 21.01 44.91
CA SER A 576 -7.31 20.67 44.08
C SER A 576 -7.09 21.02 42.61
N LEU A 577 -6.48 22.17 42.35
CA LEU A 577 -6.16 22.64 41.00
C LEU A 577 -5.07 21.77 40.35
N SER A 578 -4.08 21.34 41.13
CA SER A 578 -3.06 20.37 40.69
C SER A 578 -3.70 19.04 40.29
N GLN A 579 -4.60 18.50 41.12
CA GLN A 579 -5.32 17.25 40.82
C GLN A 579 -6.12 17.34 39.52
N LEU A 580 -6.92 18.40 39.34
CA LEU A 580 -7.70 18.59 38.11
C LEU A 580 -6.82 18.80 36.88
N ARG A 581 -5.67 19.47 37.01
CA ARG A 581 -4.70 19.60 35.91
C ARG A 581 -4.10 18.25 35.52
N VAL A 582 -3.82 17.38 36.49
CA VAL A 582 -3.35 16.02 36.22
C VAL A 582 -4.43 15.20 35.52
N GLU A 583 -5.69 15.29 35.94
CA GLU A 583 -6.81 14.61 35.26
C GLU A 583 -7.01 15.12 33.84
N LYS A 584 -6.96 16.44 33.63
CA LYS A 584 -7.03 17.03 32.29
C LYS A 584 -5.88 16.52 31.42
N ALA A 585 -4.65 16.54 31.92
CA ALA A 585 -3.49 16.06 31.16
C ALA A 585 -3.61 14.58 30.76
N LYS A 586 -4.21 13.73 31.60
CA LYS A 586 -4.51 12.33 31.25
C LYS A 586 -5.50 12.24 30.09
N LEU A 587 -6.61 12.99 30.13
CA LEU A 587 -7.61 13.00 29.06
C LEU A 587 -7.06 13.62 27.77
N ASP A 588 -6.28 14.70 27.86
CA ASP A 588 -5.59 15.31 26.71
C ASP A 588 -4.65 14.30 26.05
N THR A 589 -3.88 13.54 26.84
CA THR A 589 -3.00 12.48 26.33
C THR A 589 -3.81 11.38 25.63
N GLN A 590 -4.94 10.97 26.20
CA GLN A 590 -5.84 9.98 25.58
C GLN A 590 -6.41 10.49 24.25
N ILE A 591 -6.85 11.75 24.19
CA ILE A 591 -7.31 12.36 22.94
C ILE A 591 -6.19 12.43 21.92
N GLU A 592 -4.96 12.81 22.30
CA GLU A 592 -3.83 12.86 21.38
C GLU A 592 -3.46 11.46 20.84
N ILE A 593 -3.58 10.41 21.66
CA ILE A 593 -3.44 9.02 21.19
C ILE A 593 -4.50 8.72 20.14
N VAL A 594 -5.77 9.03 20.41
CA VAL A 594 -6.88 8.81 19.46
C VAL A 594 -6.64 9.60 18.17
N LYS A 595 -6.25 10.88 18.24
CA LYS A 595 -5.92 11.69 17.06
C LYS A 595 -4.76 11.10 16.26
N ARG A 596 -3.72 10.61 16.93
CA ARG A 596 -2.57 9.97 16.27
C ARG A 596 -3.00 8.68 15.57
N GLU A 597 -3.83 7.86 16.19
CA GLU A 597 -4.38 6.65 15.57
C GLU A 597 -5.27 6.97 14.36
N ILE A 598 -6.17 7.97 14.48
CA ILE A 598 -6.97 8.46 13.36
C ILE A 598 -6.07 8.93 12.21
N THR A 599 -5.04 9.71 12.52
CA THR A 599 -4.11 10.25 11.50
C THR A 599 -3.31 9.13 10.83
N GLY A 600 -2.88 8.12 11.59
CA GLY A 600 -2.14 6.98 11.07
C GLY A 600 -2.97 6.07 10.16
N ILE A 601 -4.27 5.90 10.44
CA ILE A 601 -5.16 5.01 9.68
C ILE A 601 -5.82 5.74 8.50
N PHE A 602 -6.22 7.00 8.67
CA PHE A 602 -7.08 7.73 7.73
C PHE A 602 -6.48 9.02 7.16
N GLY A 603 -5.37 9.51 7.71
CA GLY A 603 -4.77 10.80 7.32
C GLY A 603 -5.43 12.03 7.95
N GLY A 604 -4.82 13.20 7.73
CA GLY A 604 -5.20 14.46 8.39
C GLY A 604 -6.55 15.06 7.96
N GLU A 605 -7.01 14.78 6.74
CA GLU A 605 -8.30 15.30 6.24
C GLU A 605 -9.49 14.68 6.99
N VAL A 606 -9.43 13.38 7.27
CA VAL A 606 -10.48 12.66 8.00
C VAL A 606 -10.51 13.09 9.48
N LEU A 607 -9.35 13.37 10.07
CA LEU A 607 -9.26 13.95 11.41
C LEU A 607 -10.01 15.29 11.49
N ASN A 608 -9.84 16.17 10.50
CA ASN A 608 -10.55 17.45 10.43
C ASN A 608 -12.07 17.25 10.32
N LEU A 609 -12.51 16.29 9.50
CA LEU A 609 -13.93 15.93 9.39
C LEU A 609 -14.53 15.43 10.71
N ILE A 610 -13.82 14.55 11.43
CA ILE A 610 -14.29 13.99 12.72
C ILE A 610 -14.34 15.06 13.82
N THR A 611 -13.32 15.92 13.88
CA THR A 611 -13.23 16.98 14.90
C THR A 611 -14.22 18.13 14.67
N GLN A 612 -14.69 18.34 13.44
CA GLN A 612 -15.64 19.40 13.07
C GLN A 612 -17.10 18.94 12.99
N ARG A 613 -17.38 17.67 12.66
CA ARG A 613 -18.75 17.14 12.64
C ARG A 613 -19.06 16.36 13.90
N ALA A 614 -19.95 16.90 14.72
CA ALA A 614 -20.63 16.19 15.80
C ALA A 614 -21.63 15.17 15.23
N LYS A 615 -21.16 14.04 14.70
CA LYS A 615 -22.01 12.87 14.48
C LYS A 615 -21.77 11.91 15.64
N GLN A 616 -22.79 11.75 16.49
CA GLN A 616 -22.80 10.67 17.46
C GLN A 616 -22.75 9.32 16.72
N PRO A 617 -21.98 8.34 17.24
CA PRO A 617 -21.89 7.02 16.63
C PRO A 617 -23.28 6.36 16.60
N LYS A 618 -23.61 5.70 15.49
CA LYS A 618 -24.90 4.97 15.31
C LYS A 618 -25.02 3.73 16.22
N HIS A 619 -23.93 3.25 16.81
CA HIS A 619 -23.86 1.99 17.54
C HIS A 619 -23.04 2.11 18.84
N PRO A 620 -23.34 1.28 19.88
CA PRO A 620 -22.54 1.22 21.11
C PRO A 620 -21.08 0.82 20.86
N GLN A 621 -20.13 1.43 21.56
CA GLN A 621 -18.68 1.22 21.40
C GLN A 621 -18.24 -0.24 21.52
N GLU A 622 -18.79 -1.02 22.46
CA GLU A 622 -18.45 -2.44 22.64
C GLU A 622 -18.82 -3.30 21.42
N GLN A 623 -19.94 -2.98 20.76
CA GLN A 623 -20.38 -3.69 19.56
C GLN A 623 -19.49 -3.35 18.35
N LEU A 624 -19.01 -2.11 18.27
CA LEU A 624 -18.06 -1.70 17.22
C LEU A 624 -16.70 -2.37 17.44
N GLN A 625 -16.17 -2.38 18.67
CA GLN A 625 -14.87 -2.98 18.98
C GLN A 625 -14.84 -4.48 18.68
N SER A 626 -15.88 -5.23 19.06
CA SER A 626 -15.97 -6.67 18.77
C SER A 626 -16.06 -6.98 17.28
N LYS A 627 -16.78 -6.16 16.49
CA LYS A 627 -16.82 -6.28 15.03
C LYS A 627 -15.47 -5.94 14.39
N ILE A 628 -14.82 -4.87 14.83
CA ILE A 628 -13.48 -4.48 14.36
C ILE A 628 -12.47 -5.60 14.60
N LEU A 629 -12.49 -6.24 15.78
CA LEU A 629 -11.63 -7.38 16.11
C LEU A 629 -11.89 -8.60 15.21
N LYS A 630 -13.16 -8.92 14.96
CA LYS A 630 -13.54 -10.00 14.03
C LYS A 630 -13.06 -9.74 12.61
N LEU A 631 -13.28 -8.53 12.08
CA LEU A 631 -12.86 -8.15 10.74
C LEU A 631 -11.32 -8.10 10.62
N LYS A 632 -10.61 -7.61 11.63
CA LYS A 632 -9.13 -7.69 11.68
C LYS A 632 -8.64 -9.13 11.63
N SER A 633 -9.23 -10.02 12.44
CA SER A 633 -8.88 -11.44 12.42
C SER A 633 -9.18 -12.10 11.07
N GLN A 634 -10.27 -11.72 10.39
CA GLN A 634 -10.58 -12.19 9.05
C GLN A 634 -9.56 -11.70 8.01
N LEU A 635 -9.14 -10.44 8.09
CA LEU A 635 -8.07 -9.90 7.22
C LEU A 635 -6.74 -10.61 7.43
N ASP A 636 -6.36 -10.88 8.69
CA ASP A 636 -5.12 -11.60 9.01
C ASP A 636 -5.14 -13.04 8.47
N MET A 637 -6.30 -13.71 8.50
CA MET A 637 -6.45 -15.05 7.90
C MET A 637 -6.35 -15.04 6.37
N ILE A 638 -6.78 -13.95 5.71
CA ILE A 638 -6.72 -13.82 4.25
C ILE A 638 -5.28 -13.52 3.78
N GLY A 639 -4.47 -12.83 4.59
CA GLY A 639 -3.09 -12.47 4.26
C GLY A 639 -2.99 -11.30 3.26
N GLY A 640 -1.77 -10.97 2.80
CA GLY A 640 -1.43 -9.77 1.99
C GLY A 640 -2.16 -9.59 0.65
N ILE A 641 -2.35 -8.32 0.21
CA ILE A 641 -2.81 -7.98 -1.14
C ILE A 641 -1.56 -7.85 -2.00
N ASP A 642 -1.43 -8.73 -2.99
CA ASP A 642 -0.46 -8.54 -4.06
C ASP A 642 -1.15 -8.01 -5.30
N GLU A 643 -1.01 -6.70 -5.57
CA GLU A 643 -1.60 -6.04 -6.73
C GLU A 643 -1.14 -6.67 -8.06
N LEU A 644 0.06 -7.28 -8.07
CA LEU A 644 0.59 -7.99 -9.24
C LEU A 644 -0.24 -9.22 -9.58
N THR A 645 -0.75 -9.95 -8.58
CA THR A 645 -1.60 -11.14 -8.79
C THR A 645 -2.91 -10.79 -9.50
N LEU A 646 -3.50 -9.63 -9.19
CA LEU A 646 -4.77 -9.20 -9.80
C LEU A 646 -4.57 -8.78 -11.26
N ARG A 647 -3.47 -8.07 -11.54
CA ARG A 647 -3.07 -7.76 -12.93
C ARG A 647 -2.72 -9.02 -13.72
N GLU A 648 -2.00 -9.97 -13.11
CA GLU A 648 -1.66 -11.24 -13.74
C GLU A 648 -2.91 -12.06 -14.07
N TYR A 649 -3.91 -12.06 -13.18
CA TYR A 649 -5.22 -12.67 -13.45
C TYR A 649 -5.88 -12.04 -14.68
N GLU A 650 -6.01 -10.71 -14.73
CA GLU A 650 -6.63 -10.01 -15.86
C GLU A 650 -5.91 -10.26 -17.18
N GLU A 651 -4.57 -10.23 -17.18
CA GLU A 651 -3.76 -10.51 -18.38
C GLU A 651 -3.93 -11.96 -18.84
N THR A 652 -3.91 -12.91 -17.90
CA THR A 652 -4.06 -14.34 -18.21
C THR A 652 -5.47 -14.66 -18.70
N GLU A 653 -6.50 -14.04 -18.13
CA GLU A 653 -7.89 -14.18 -18.56
C GLU A 653 -8.08 -13.65 -19.98
N ARG A 654 -7.59 -12.43 -20.27
CA ARG A 654 -7.62 -11.87 -21.64
C ARG A 654 -6.88 -12.77 -22.63
N ARG A 655 -5.74 -13.34 -22.24
CA ARG A 655 -4.98 -14.26 -23.10
C ARG A 655 -5.77 -15.55 -23.36
N TYR A 656 -6.43 -16.10 -22.35
CA TYR A 656 -7.29 -17.28 -22.49
C TYR A 656 -8.47 -17.01 -23.43
N ASP A 657 -9.16 -15.89 -23.26
CA ASP A 657 -10.31 -15.52 -24.10
C ASP A 657 -9.90 -15.32 -25.56
N ASN A 658 -8.77 -14.63 -25.79
CA ASN A 658 -8.22 -14.45 -27.14
C ASN A 658 -7.83 -15.77 -27.80
N LEU A 659 -7.15 -16.68 -27.08
CA LEU A 659 -6.78 -17.99 -27.60
C LEU A 659 -8.02 -18.85 -27.87
N SER A 660 -9.04 -18.78 -27.01
CA SER A 660 -10.29 -19.51 -27.18
C SER A 660 -11.03 -19.05 -28.44
N GLY A 661 -11.06 -17.73 -28.69
CA GLY A 661 -11.57 -17.16 -29.93
C GLY A 661 -10.80 -17.64 -31.16
N GLN A 662 -9.46 -17.60 -31.11
CA GLN A 662 -8.61 -18.07 -32.22
C GLN A 662 -8.82 -19.56 -32.54
N ILE A 663 -9.00 -20.41 -31.54
CA ILE A 663 -9.30 -21.84 -31.73
C ILE A 663 -10.62 -22.02 -32.48
N LEU A 664 -11.65 -21.25 -32.12
CA LEU A 664 -12.94 -21.31 -32.79
C LEU A 664 -12.81 -20.89 -34.26
N ASP A 665 -12.10 -19.80 -34.54
CA ASP A 665 -11.83 -19.33 -35.90
C ASP A 665 -11.03 -20.35 -36.72
N LEU A 666 -10.02 -20.99 -36.11
CA LEU A 666 -9.21 -22.03 -36.76
C LEU A 666 -10.04 -23.27 -37.09
N LYS A 667 -10.94 -23.70 -36.19
CA LYS A 667 -11.87 -24.82 -36.43
C LYS A 667 -12.81 -24.54 -37.60
N LEU A 668 -13.40 -23.33 -37.64
CA LEU A 668 -14.23 -22.90 -38.77
C LEU A 668 -13.43 -22.85 -40.08
N GLY A 669 -12.21 -22.29 -40.04
CA GLY A 669 -11.32 -22.23 -41.21
C GLY A 669 -10.93 -23.61 -41.74
N MET A 670 -10.71 -24.60 -40.86
CA MET A 670 -10.48 -25.98 -41.27
C MET A 670 -11.69 -26.60 -41.97
N GLU A 671 -12.90 -26.34 -41.47
CA GLU A 671 -14.13 -26.83 -42.08
C GLU A 671 -14.34 -26.26 -43.49
N ASP A 672 -14.06 -24.96 -43.67
CA ASP A 672 -14.15 -24.31 -44.98
C ASP A 672 -13.10 -24.84 -45.97
N LEU A 673 -11.86 -25.02 -45.54
CA LEU A 673 -10.80 -25.62 -46.36
C LEU A 673 -11.15 -27.05 -46.78
N ARG A 674 -11.80 -27.80 -45.89
CA ARG A 674 -12.30 -29.14 -46.17
C ARG A 674 -13.39 -29.15 -47.25
N LYS A 675 -14.39 -28.27 -47.15
CA LYS A 675 -15.43 -28.12 -48.17
C LYS A 675 -14.84 -27.82 -49.55
N ILE A 676 -13.86 -26.90 -49.60
CA ILE A 676 -13.15 -26.56 -50.84
C ILE A 676 -12.39 -27.77 -51.40
N LEU A 677 -11.78 -28.61 -50.55
CA LEU A 677 -11.08 -29.82 -51.00
C LEU A 677 -12.06 -30.84 -51.58
N ASP A 678 -13.19 -31.09 -50.92
CA ASP A 678 -14.24 -32.00 -51.39
C ASP A 678 -14.79 -31.54 -52.75
N GLU A 679 -15.08 -30.25 -52.91
CA GLU A 679 -15.51 -29.66 -54.20
C GLU A 679 -14.45 -29.83 -55.29
N LEU A 680 -13.17 -29.55 -54.99
CA LEU A 680 -12.08 -29.68 -55.96
C LEU A 680 -11.89 -31.14 -56.40
N ASP A 681 -12.01 -32.10 -55.48
CA ASP A 681 -11.85 -33.52 -55.78
C ASP A 681 -12.98 -34.05 -56.68
N GLU A 682 -14.22 -33.64 -56.40
CA GLU A 682 -15.37 -33.98 -57.26
C GLU A 682 -15.23 -33.36 -58.67
N HIS A 683 -14.82 -32.09 -58.74
CA HIS A 683 -14.56 -31.42 -60.01
C HIS A 683 -13.44 -32.08 -60.81
N ILE A 684 -12.33 -32.45 -60.17
CA ILE A 684 -11.21 -33.16 -60.80
C ILE A 684 -11.67 -34.49 -61.39
N LYS A 685 -12.39 -35.30 -60.60
CA LYS A 685 -12.87 -36.62 -61.01
C LYS A 685 -13.82 -36.53 -62.20
N THR A 686 -14.79 -35.63 -62.14
CA THR A 686 -15.80 -35.45 -63.20
C THR A 686 -15.13 -34.99 -64.49
N LYS A 687 -14.31 -33.93 -64.42
CA LYS A 687 -13.65 -33.35 -65.59
C LYS A 687 -12.63 -34.30 -66.22
N PHE A 688 -11.91 -35.09 -65.41
CA PHE A 688 -11.00 -36.12 -65.91
C PHE A 688 -11.74 -37.19 -66.70
N ASN A 689 -12.80 -37.78 -66.13
CA ASN A 689 -13.55 -38.85 -66.79
C ASN A 689 -14.18 -38.39 -68.10
N GLU A 690 -14.81 -37.21 -68.11
CA GLU A 690 -15.35 -36.62 -69.34
C GLU A 690 -14.28 -36.43 -70.42
N SER A 691 -13.12 -35.91 -70.02
CA SER A 691 -12.00 -35.67 -70.92
C SER A 691 -11.40 -36.97 -71.46
N PHE A 692 -11.24 -37.97 -70.59
CA PHE A 692 -10.76 -39.30 -70.94
C PHE A 692 -11.66 -39.96 -71.99
N HIS A 693 -12.97 -39.96 -71.77
CA HIS A 693 -13.92 -40.56 -72.72
C HIS A 693 -13.89 -39.86 -74.09
N LYS A 694 -13.84 -38.51 -74.10
CA LYS A 694 -13.74 -37.73 -75.34
C LYS A 694 -12.45 -38.04 -76.11
N ILE A 695 -11.30 -38.07 -75.42
CA ILE A 695 -10.01 -38.41 -76.05
C ILE A 695 -10.03 -39.84 -76.59
N ASN A 696 -10.55 -40.80 -75.81
CA ASN A 696 -10.60 -42.20 -76.22
C ASN A 696 -11.41 -42.40 -77.51
N GLU A 697 -12.57 -41.77 -77.62
CA GLU A 697 -13.40 -41.79 -78.84
C GLU A 697 -12.66 -41.22 -80.05
N LYS A 698 -12.01 -40.05 -79.90
CA LYS A 698 -11.25 -39.42 -80.99
C LYS A 698 -9.97 -40.17 -81.33
N PHE A 699 -9.33 -40.81 -80.36
CA PHE A 699 -8.15 -41.63 -80.58
C PHE A 699 -8.47 -42.83 -81.47
N GLU A 700 -9.56 -43.54 -81.19
CA GLU A 700 -10.01 -44.65 -82.04
C GLU A 700 -10.33 -44.18 -83.46
N PHE A 701 -11.01 -43.03 -83.61
CA PHE A 701 -11.35 -42.44 -84.90
C PHE A 701 -10.10 -42.10 -85.74
N TYR A 702 -9.15 -41.34 -85.18
CA TYR A 702 -7.94 -40.94 -85.91
C TYR A 702 -7.01 -42.11 -86.18
N PHE A 703 -6.94 -43.08 -85.26
CA PHE A 703 -6.17 -44.30 -85.48
C PHE A 703 -6.70 -45.06 -86.71
N ARG A 704 -8.02 -45.29 -86.79
CA ARG A 704 -8.63 -45.96 -87.94
C ARG A 704 -8.43 -45.19 -89.24
N LEU A 705 -8.50 -43.86 -89.19
CA LEU A 705 -8.31 -43.00 -90.36
C LEU A 705 -6.88 -43.05 -90.91
N LEU A 706 -5.87 -43.08 -90.04
CA LEU A 706 -4.46 -43.13 -90.43
C LEU A 706 -4.05 -44.53 -90.92
N PHE A 707 -4.52 -45.58 -90.25
CA PHE A 707 -4.19 -46.97 -90.60
C PHE A 707 -5.10 -47.60 -91.67
N ASN A 708 -6.14 -46.90 -92.14
CA ASN A 708 -7.22 -47.46 -92.97
C ASN A 708 -7.83 -48.75 -92.37
N GLY A 709 -7.98 -48.82 -91.05
CA GLY A 709 -8.42 -50.01 -90.31
C GLY A 709 -7.79 -50.14 -88.92
N GLY A 710 -7.94 -51.30 -88.29
CA GLY A 710 -7.43 -51.55 -86.93
C GLY A 710 -8.30 -51.00 -85.81
N ARG A 711 -7.84 -51.10 -84.56
CA ARG A 711 -8.50 -50.55 -83.36
C ARG A 711 -7.47 -50.05 -82.36
N ALA A 712 -7.76 -48.95 -81.68
CA ALA A 712 -6.97 -48.48 -80.56
C ALA A 712 -7.87 -47.83 -79.50
N TYR A 713 -7.55 -48.01 -78.23
CA TYR A 713 -8.26 -47.41 -77.09
C TYR A 713 -7.33 -47.23 -75.89
N LEU A 714 -7.74 -46.36 -74.99
CA LEU A 714 -7.09 -46.06 -73.72
C LEU A 714 -7.75 -46.86 -72.59
N SER A 715 -6.97 -47.31 -71.61
CA SER A 715 -7.49 -47.96 -70.39
C SER A 715 -6.92 -47.33 -69.13
N ILE A 716 -7.78 -47.07 -68.15
CA ILE A 716 -7.40 -46.52 -66.84
C ILE A 716 -6.81 -47.63 -65.99
N ILE A 717 -5.64 -47.40 -65.40
CA ILE A 717 -5.03 -48.28 -64.40
C ILE A 717 -5.37 -47.73 -63.01
N LYS A 718 -5.93 -48.58 -62.15
CA LYS A 718 -6.23 -48.24 -60.75
C LYS A 718 -5.21 -48.84 -59.78
N GLU A 719 -5.09 -48.23 -58.61
CA GLU A 719 -4.10 -48.59 -57.57
C GLU A 719 -4.25 -50.04 -57.07
N GLN A 720 -5.48 -50.57 -57.02
CA GLN A 720 -5.77 -51.95 -56.63
C GLN A 720 -5.32 -53.03 -57.64
N GLU A 721 -4.89 -52.66 -58.86
CA GLU A 721 -4.46 -53.62 -59.89
C GLU A 721 -2.92 -53.78 -59.96
N GLN A 722 -2.16 -53.05 -59.14
CA GLN A 722 -0.69 -53.13 -59.11
C GLN A 722 -0.13 -54.10 -58.04
N GLU A 723 -0.96 -54.69 -57.20
CA GLU A 723 -0.52 -55.68 -56.22
C GLU A 723 -0.52 -57.08 -56.86
N SER A 724 0.68 -57.52 -57.27
CA SER A 724 0.94 -58.93 -57.57
C SER A 724 0.57 -59.80 -56.37
N PRO A 725 -0.03 -61.00 -56.56
CA PRO A 725 -0.60 -61.79 -55.47
C PRO A 725 0.51 -62.36 -54.58
N SER A 726 0.66 -61.78 -53.39
CA SER A 726 1.33 -62.39 -52.25
C SER A 726 0.46 -62.15 -51.02
N GLU A 727 -0.55 -63.00 -50.88
CA GLU A 727 -1.65 -62.98 -49.89
C GLU A 727 -1.20 -63.26 -48.43
N ILE A 728 0.00 -62.82 -48.00
CA ILE A 728 0.49 -63.03 -46.62
C ILE A 728 0.91 -61.70 -45.95
N LEU A 729 0.92 -60.57 -46.67
CA LEU A 729 1.35 -59.27 -46.12
C LEU A 729 0.21 -58.26 -45.89
N GLU A 730 -1.03 -58.61 -46.21
CA GLU A 730 -2.19 -57.71 -46.09
C GLU A 730 -2.72 -57.64 -44.64
N GLU A 731 -2.78 -58.76 -43.91
CA GLU A 731 -3.29 -58.77 -42.53
C GLU A 731 -2.36 -58.11 -41.50
N GLU A 732 -1.04 -58.05 -41.75
CA GLU A 732 -0.09 -57.37 -40.87
C GLU A 732 -0.03 -55.86 -41.14
N LYS A 733 -0.17 -55.42 -42.40
CA LYS A 733 -0.25 -54.00 -42.75
C LYS A 733 -1.54 -53.35 -42.25
N GLU A 734 -2.68 -54.03 -42.35
CA GLU A 734 -3.95 -53.48 -41.82
C GLU A 734 -3.91 -53.31 -40.29
N LYS A 735 -3.24 -54.21 -39.56
CA LYS A 735 -3.09 -54.13 -38.08
C LYS A 735 -2.07 -53.09 -37.63
N GLU A 736 -0.99 -52.86 -38.38
CA GLU A 736 -0.06 -51.74 -38.12
C GLU A 736 -0.68 -50.37 -38.48
N GLU A 737 -1.55 -50.33 -39.50
CA GLU A 737 -2.27 -49.12 -39.92
C GLU A 737 -3.37 -48.70 -38.93
N GLU A 738 -4.12 -49.65 -38.35
CA GLU A 738 -5.09 -49.33 -37.30
C GLU A 738 -4.41 -48.79 -36.03
N ASN A 739 -3.24 -49.32 -35.66
CA ASN A 739 -2.48 -48.86 -34.49
C ASN A 739 -1.89 -47.46 -34.68
N SER A 740 -1.43 -47.10 -35.89
CA SER A 740 -0.90 -45.77 -36.17
C SER A 740 -1.97 -44.68 -36.23
N LEU A 741 -3.20 -45.03 -36.62
CA LEU A 741 -4.37 -44.13 -36.58
C LEU A 741 -4.91 -43.86 -35.17
N GLN A 742 -4.64 -44.72 -34.18
CA GLN A 742 -5.12 -44.53 -32.81
C GLN A 742 -4.40 -43.38 -32.07
N HIS A 743 -3.16 -43.05 -32.46
CA HIS A 743 -2.35 -42.04 -31.77
C HIS A 743 -2.42 -40.62 -32.37
N LEU A 744 -3.10 -40.44 -33.50
CA LEU A 744 -3.22 -39.14 -34.17
C LEU A 744 -4.34 -38.30 -33.56
N ARG A 745 -4.10 -37.00 -33.41
CA ARG A 745 -5.14 -36.05 -33.00
C ARG A 745 -6.22 -35.94 -34.10
N PRO A 746 -7.46 -35.54 -33.76
CA PRO A 746 -8.54 -35.41 -34.73
C PRO A 746 -8.18 -34.58 -35.96
N GLU A 747 -7.41 -33.51 -35.78
CA GLU A 747 -6.96 -32.60 -36.83
C GLU A 747 -6.02 -33.31 -37.82
N GLU A 748 -5.10 -34.13 -37.32
CA GLU A 748 -4.13 -34.87 -38.13
C GLU A 748 -4.80 -35.99 -38.94
N LYS A 749 -5.82 -36.64 -38.37
CA LYS A 749 -6.65 -37.64 -39.07
C LYS A 749 -7.34 -37.04 -40.29
N VAL A 750 -7.81 -35.78 -40.16
CA VAL A 750 -8.45 -35.08 -41.27
C VAL A 750 -7.44 -34.81 -42.38
N VAL A 751 -6.23 -34.37 -42.06
CA VAL A 751 -5.18 -34.11 -43.07
C VAL A 751 -4.78 -35.40 -43.79
N GLN A 752 -4.49 -36.47 -43.05
CA GLN A 752 -4.11 -37.77 -43.63
C GLN A 752 -5.15 -38.34 -44.60
N LYS A 753 -6.44 -38.15 -44.30
CA LYS A 753 -7.53 -38.57 -45.20
C LYS A 753 -7.38 -37.97 -46.61
N TYR A 754 -6.97 -36.71 -46.73
CA TYR A 754 -6.81 -36.04 -48.02
C TYR A 754 -5.43 -36.26 -48.66
N GLU A 755 -4.41 -36.59 -47.86
CA GLU A 755 -3.07 -37.01 -48.32
C GLU A 755 -3.08 -38.38 -49.00
N LYS A 756 -3.82 -39.35 -48.45
CA LYS A 756 -4.00 -40.68 -49.07
C LYS A 756 -4.74 -40.62 -50.42
N GLY A 757 -5.28 -39.45 -50.79
CA GLY A 757 -5.70 -39.12 -52.15
C GLY A 757 -7.11 -39.59 -52.51
N ALA A 758 -7.91 -38.69 -53.10
CA ALA A 758 -9.25 -39.00 -53.61
C ALA A 758 -9.25 -39.63 -55.03
N ASN A 759 -8.08 -39.98 -55.58
CA ASN A 759 -7.97 -40.39 -56.97
C ASN A 759 -7.19 -41.70 -57.15
N ASN A 760 -7.93 -42.80 -57.13
CA ASN A 760 -7.48 -44.18 -57.34
C ASN A 760 -6.87 -44.45 -58.74
N VAL A 761 -6.64 -43.43 -59.58
CA VAL A 761 -6.13 -43.57 -60.95
C VAL A 761 -4.62 -43.35 -60.96
N VAL A 762 -3.86 -44.42 -61.13
CA VAL A 762 -2.39 -44.43 -61.11
C VAL A 762 -1.79 -44.11 -62.48
N GLY A 763 -2.48 -44.48 -63.56
CA GLY A 763 -2.00 -44.26 -64.92
C GLY A 763 -3.04 -44.56 -66.00
N ILE A 764 -2.66 -44.30 -67.25
CA ILE A 764 -3.44 -44.64 -68.45
C ILE A 764 -2.55 -45.48 -69.38
N ASP A 765 -3.03 -46.67 -69.73
CA ASP A 765 -2.38 -47.56 -70.70
C ASP A 765 -2.96 -47.37 -72.11
N ILE A 766 -2.14 -47.57 -73.13
CA ILE A 766 -2.53 -47.42 -74.54
C ILE A 766 -2.54 -48.80 -75.19
N LYS A 767 -3.69 -49.21 -75.72
CA LYS A 767 -3.85 -50.45 -76.47
C LYS A 767 -4.11 -50.13 -77.93
N ALA A 768 -3.19 -50.55 -78.81
CA ALA A 768 -3.29 -50.31 -80.25
C ALA A 768 -3.11 -51.63 -81.02
N THR A 769 -3.90 -51.82 -82.08
CA THR A 769 -3.85 -53.01 -82.94
C THR A 769 -4.01 -52.57 -84.41
N PRO A 770 -2.89 -52.45 -85.14
CA PRO A 770 -2.91 -52.19 -86.58
C PRO A 770 -3.69 -53.28 -87.36
N PRO A 771 -4.18 -52.98 -88.56
CA PRO A 771 -4.92 -53.95 -89.37
C PRO A 771 -4.07 -55.21 -89.66
N GLY A 772 -4.67 -56.40 -89.52
CA GLY A 772 -4.01 -57.68 -89.81
C GLY A 772 -3.09 -58.23 -88.71
N LYS A 773 -2.95 -57.55 -87.56
CA LYS A 773 -2.14 -58.02 -86.41
C LYS A 773 -3.01 -58.37 -85.19
N LYS A 774 -2.45 -59.19 -84.29
CA LYS A 774 -3.05 -59.47 -82.97
C LYS A 774 -2.70 -58.35 -81.98
N LEU A 775 -3.53 -58.18 -80.95
CA LEU A 775 -3.29 -57.24 -79.84
C LEU A 775 -1.89 -57.52 -79.25
N SER A 776 -1.02 -56.51 -79.28
CA SER A 776 0.36 -56.60 -78.80
C SER A 776 0.72 -55.33 -78.03
N HIS A 777 1.69 -55.43 -77.12
CA HIS A 777 2.18 -54.26 -76.37
C HIS A 777 2.73 -53.20 -77.32
N ILE A 778 2.63 -51.94 -76.94
CA ILE A 778 3.02 -50.79 -77.77
C ILE A 778 4.49 -50.83 -78.23
N GLN A 779 5.35 -51.52 -77.47
CA GLN A 779 6.76 -51.75 -77.80
C GLN A 779 6.98 -52.71 -78.97
N ALA A 780 5.99 -53.55 -79.32
CA ALA A 780 6.06 -54.53 -80.41
C ALA A 780 5.67 -53.95 -81.79
N LEU A 781 5.26 -52.68 -81.84
CA LEU A 781 4.91 -51.97 -83.08
C LEU A 781 6.17 -51.56 -83.86
N SER A 782 6.09 -51.52 -85.19
CA SER A 782 7.18 -51.03 -86.04
C SER A 782 7.42 -49.52 -85.84
N GLY A 783 8.57 -49.00 -86.29
CA GLY A 783 8.88 -47.56 -86.21
C GLY A 783 7.77 -46.67 -86.77
N GLY A 784 7.34 -46.92 -88.01
CA GLY A 784 6.24 -46.17 -88.64
C GLY A 784 4.88 -46.39 -87.97
N GLU A 785 4.60 -47.60 -87.47
CA GLU A 785 3.36 -47.88 -86.72
C GLU A 785 3.31 -47.10 -85.39
N ARG A 786 4.45 -46.98 -84.69
CA ARG A 786 4.56 -46.17 -83.46
C ARG A 786 4.35 -44.69 -83.76
N SER A 787 4.97 -44.16 -84.81
CA SER A 787 4.79 -42.76 -85.20
C SER A 787 3.33 -42.46 -85.58
N LEU A 788 2.68 -43.34 -86.37
CA LEU A 788 1.26 -43.20 -86.72
C LEU A 788 0.32 -43.29 -85.51
N THR A 789 0.60 -44.20 -84.57
CA THR A 789 -0.18 -44.32 -83.33
C THR A 789 -0.03 -43.07 -82.45
N SER A 790 1.18 -42.53 -82.38
CA SER A 790 1.47 -41.29 -81.64
C SER A 790 0.81 -40.07 -82.29
N ILE A 791 0.82 -40.00 -83.62
CA ILE A 791 0.10 -38.96 -84.37
C ILE A 791 -1.41 -39.08 -84.18
N ALA A 792 -1.97 -40.29 -84.13
CA ALA A 792 -3.39 -40.49 -83.84
C ALA A 792 -3.77 -39.96 -82.44
N LEU A 793 -2.92 -40.21 -81.42
CA LEU A 793 -3.11 -39.68 -80.08
C LEU A 793 -2.95 -38.15 -80.04
N LEU A 794 -1.95 -37.60 -80.74
CA LEU A 794 -1.79 -36.17 -80.87
C LEU A 794 -3.03 -35.52 -81.50
N CYS A 795 -3.52 -36.06 -82.62
CA CYS A 795 -4.69 -35.52 -83.30
C CYS A 795 -5.95 -35.61 -82.42
N SER A 796 -6.10 -36.66 -81.63
CA SER A 796 -7.23 -36.79 -80.69
C SER A 796 -7.15 -35.74 -79.58
N LEU A 797 -5.97 -35.49 -79.02
CA LEU A 797 -5.73 -34.44 -78.03
C LEU A 797 -6.00 -33.06 -78.60
N LEU A 798 -5.47 -32.72 -79.78
CA LEU A 798 -5.65 -31.41 -80.42
C LEU A 798 -7.11 -31.15 -80.82
N THR A 799 -7.85 -32.21 -81.17
CA THR A 799 -9.28 -32.09 -81.51
C THR A 799 -10.15 -31.90 -80.27
N CYS A 800 -9.84 -32.58 -79.16
CA CYS A 800 -10.58 -32.45 -77.92
C CYS A 800 -10.21 -31.17 -77.14
N PHE A 801 -8.93 -30.80 -77.18
CA PHE A 801 -8.33 -29.71 -76.42
C PHE A 801 -7.42 -28.88 -77.35
N PRO A 802 -8.02 -27.97 -78.15
CA PRO A 802 -7.27 -27.21 -79.14
C PRO A 802 -6.31 -26.23 -78.46
N SER A 803 -5.01 -26.43 -78.69
CA SER A 803 -3.98 -25.47 -78.32
C SER A 803 -4.06 -24.24 -79.25
N PRO A 804 -3.81 -23.03 -78.76
CA PRO A 804 -3.74 -21.81 -79.58
C PRO A 804 -2.79 -21.93 -80.78
N PHE A 805 -1.68 -22.64 -80.58
CA PHE A 805 -0.75 -23.00 -81.64
C PHE A 805 -0.08 -24.34 -81.32
N VAL A 806 0.42 -25.02 -82.36
CA VAL A 806 1.20 -26.26 -82.26
C VAL A 806 2.40 -26.16 -83.18
N MET A 807 3.55 -26.56 -82.66
CA MET A 807 4.79 -26.65 -83.41
C MET A 807 5.21 -28.10 -83.61
N LEU A 808 5.45 -28.49 -84.85
CA LEU A 808 5.75 -29.87 -85.26
C LEU A 808 7.14 -29.90 -85.91
N ASP A 809 8.13 -30.51 -85.27
CA ASP A 809 9.49 -30.62 -85.81
C ASP A 809 9.74 -32.01 -86.39
N GLU A 810 9.71 -32.11 -87.72
CA GLU A 810 9.95 -33.34 -88.50
C GLU A 810 9.06 -34.54 -88.09
N VAL A 811 7.81 -34.25 -87.70
CA VAL A 811 6.82 -35.27 -87.29
C VAL A 811 6.43 -36.19 -88.46
N ASP A 812 6.53 -35.69 -89.68
CA ASP A 812 6.23 -36.40 -90.92
C ASP A 812 7.42 -37.20 -91.48
N ALA A 813 8.61 -37.14 -90.86
CA ALA A 813 9.82 -37.79 -91.38
C ALA A 813 9.75 -39.33 -91.42
N ALA A 814 8.95 -39.93 -90.54
CA ALA A 814 8.75 -41.38 -90.45
C ALA A 814 7.52 -41.88 -91.23
N LEU A 815 6.80 -40.98 -91.93
CA LEU A 815 5.60 -41.30 -92.69
C LEU A 815 5.93 -41.58 -94.15
N ASP A 816 5.18 -42.49 -94.78
CA ASP A 816 5.16 -42.62 -96.23
C ASP A 816 4.34 -41.50 -96.87
N ASP A 817 4.43 -41.35 -98.20
CA ASP A 817 3.74 -40.27 -98.93
C ASP A 817 2.21 -40.32 -98.73
N ALA A 818 1.64 -41.53 -98.73
CA ALA A 818 0.20 -41.73 -98.55
C ALA A 818 -0.29 -41.28 -97.16
N ASN A 819 0.44 -41.61 -96.09
CA ASN A 819 0.09 -41.17 -94.74
C ASN A 819 0.44 -39.71 -94.49
N THR A 820 1.46 -39.16 -95.16
CA THR A 820 1.78 -37.73 -95.11
C THR A 820 0.62 -36.90 -95.65
N VAL A 821 0.04 -37.30 -96.78
CA VAL A 821 -1.16 -36.63 -97.34
C VAL A 821 -2.34 -36.69 -96.38
N ARG A 822 -2.61 -37.86 -95.76
CA ARG A 822 -3.68 -38.00 -94.76
C ARG A 822 -3.44 -37.13 -93.54
N PHE A 823 -2.21 -37.13 -93.02
CA PHE A 823 -1.82 -36.29 -91.90
C PHE A 823 -2.03 -34.80 -92.22
N GLY A 824 -1.58 -34.38 -93.40
CA GLY A 824 -1.79 -33.03 -93.91
C GLY A 824 -3.27 -32.63 -94.02
N GLN A 825 -4.14 -33.53 -94.50
CA GLN A 825 -5.59 -33.30 -94.53
C GLN A 825 -6.19 -33.16 -93.13
N ILE A 826 -5.70 -33.94 -92.15
CA ILE A 826 -6.13 -33.83 -90.75
C ILE A 826 -5.70 -32.47 -90.17
N LEU A 827 -4.44 -32.07 -90.39
CA LEU A 827 -3.95 -30.76 -89.95
C LEU A 827 -4.76 -29.62 -90.56
N GLY A 828 -5.05 -29.67 -91.86
CA GLY A 828 -5.90 -28.67 -92.54
C GLY A 828 -7.31 -28.57 -91.94
N LYS A 829 -7.90 -29.69 -91.52
CA LYS A 829 -9.20 -29.68 -90.81
C LYS A 829 -9.11 -29.05 -89.43
N ILE A 830 -8.00 -29.16 -88.73
CA ILE A 830 -7.82 -28.61 -87.37
C ILE A 830 -7.32 -27.14 -87.42
N ALA A 831 -6.73 -26.71 -88.54
CA ALA A 831 -6.07 -25.40 -88.70
C ALA A 831 -6.98 -24.18 -88.46
N HIS A 832 -8.31 -24.35 -88.49
CA HIS A 832 -9.26 -23.29 -88.16
C HIS A 832 -9.31 -22.95 -86.66
N GLN A 833 -8.90 -23.86 -85.78
CA GLN A 833 -8.90 -23.67 -84.32
C GLN A 833 -7.49 -23.49 -83.75
N THR A 834 -6.49 -24.04 -84.42
CA THR A 834 -5.10 -24.10 -83.96
C THR A 834 -4.17 -23.64 -85.07
N GLN A 835 -3.26 -22.72 -84.74
CA GLN A 835 -2.18 -22.33 -85.65
C GLN A 835 -1.12 -23.46 -85.72
N PHE A 836 -0.72 -23.88 -86.92
CA PHE A 836 0.31 -24.90 -87.10
C PHE A 836 1.62 -24.29 -87.57
N ILE A 837 2.73 -24.64 -86.91
CA ILE A 837 4.08 -24.27 -87.30
C ILE A 837 4.87 -25.56 -87.50
N THR A 838 5.08 -25.97 -88.74
CA THR A 838 5.73 -27.26 -89.05
C THR A 838 7.16 -27.04 -89.57
N VAL A 839 8.14 -27.72 -88.99
CA VAL A 839 9.49 -27.83 -89.53
C VAL A 839 9.54 -29.11 -90.32
N THR A 840 9.70 -29.04 -91.64
CA THR A 840 9.62 -30.23 -92.51
C THR A 840 10.56 -30.11 -93.71
N HIS A 841 10.92 -31.27 -94.26
CA HIS A 841 11.55 -31.41 -95.56
C HIS A 841 10.65 -32.14 -96.58
N ASN A 842 9.44 -32.55 -96.16
CA ASN A 842 8.48 -33.24 -97.00
C ASN A 842 7.68 -32.25 -97.86
N ARG A 843 7.65 -32.50 -99.18
CA ARG A 843 7.01 -31.63 -100.16
C ARG A 843 5.49 -31.54 -99.98
N GLU A 844 4.85 -32.64 -99.58
CA GLU A 844 3.40 -32.70 -99.39
C GLU A 844 2.96 -31.84 -98.21
N THR A 845 3.71 -31.87 -97.10
CA THR A 845 3.46 -31.02 -95.93
C THR A 845 3.73 -29.54 -96.24
N MET A 846 4.77 -29.22 -97.02
CA MET A 846 5.05 -27.84 -97.44
C MET A 846 3.94 -27.26 -98.32
N ALA A 847 3.32 -28.07 -99.17
CA ALA A 847 2.25 -27.62 -100.08
C ALA A 847 0.99 -27.16 -99.34
N LEU A 848 0.81 -27.58 -98.09
CA LEU A 848 -0.33 -27.23 -97.23
C LEU A 848 -0.12 -25.97 -96.39
N ALA A 849 1.09 -25.38 -96.42
CA ALA A 849 1.38 -24.16 -95.67
C ALA A 849 0.93 -22.91 -96.42
N ASP A 850 0.53 -21.87 -95.67
CA ASP A 850 0.20 -20.55 -96.17
C ASP A 850 1.47 -19.69 -96.34
N ILE A 851 2.44 -19.87 -95.43
CA ILE A 851 3.71 -19.12 -95.38
C ILE A 851 4.88 -20.11 -95.26
N LEU A 852 5.93 -19.89 -96.05
CA LEU A 852 7.18 -20.65 -95.97
C LEU A 852 8.32 -19.76 -95.46
N TYR A 853 8.99 -20.23 -94.42
CA TYR A 853 10.23 -19.66 -93.89
C TYR A 853 11.40 -20.57 -94.24
N GLY A 854 12.24 -20.14 -95.18
CA GLY A 854 13.51 -20.77 -95.50
C GLY A 854 14.59 -20.39 -94.49
N VAL A 855 15.09 -21.36 -93.74
CA VAL A 855 16.28 -21.20 -92.90
C VAL A 855 17.49 -21.69 -93.69
N THR A 856 18.44 -20.79 -93.90
CA THR A 856 19.73 -21.08 -94.56
C THR A 856 20.86 -20.82 -93.58
N MET A 857 22.01 -21.45 -93.80
CA MET A 857 23.20 -21.18 -93.00
C MET A 857 24.25 -20.58 -93.93
N GLY A 858 24.80 -19.43 -93.53
CA GLY A 858 25.91 -18.81 -94.26
C GLY A 858 27.23 -19.51 -94.00
N ASP A 859 28.25 -19.15 -94.78
CA ASP A 859 29.63 -19.65 -94.60
C ASP A 859 30.28 -19.20 -93.27
N ASP A 860 29.56 -18.42 -92.48
CA ASP A 860 29.91 -17.97 -91.14
C ASP A 860 29.27 -18.84 -90.04
N GLY A 861 28.60 -19.94 -90.38
CA GLY A 861 27.95 -20.84 -89.42
C GLY A 861 26.75 -20.22 -88.69
N VAL A 862 26.22 -19.10 -89.20
CA VAL A 862 25.07 -18.40 -88.63
C VAL A 862 23.83 -18.65 -89.47
N SER A 863 22.73 -19.02 -88.81
CA SER A 863 21.43 -19.16 -89.45
C SER A 863 20.89 -17.80 -89.91
N LYS A 864 20.42 -17.74 -91.15
CA LYS A 864 19.71 -16.60 -91.75
C LYS A 864 18.32 -17.05 -92.22
N LEU A 865 17.37 -16.12 -92.13
CA LEU A 865 15.98 -16.37 -92.46
C LEU A 865 15.62 -15.70 -93.79
N LEU A 866 14.98 -16.47 -94.67
CA LEU A 866 14.37 -16.06 -95.92
C LEU A 866 12.87 -16.34 -95.80
N SER A 867 12.01 -15.39 -96.11
CA SER A 867 10.56 -15.56 -96.03
C SER A 867 9.93 -15.47 -97.41
N VAL A 868 9.02 -16.40 -97.71
CA VAL A 868 8.28 -16.44 -98.97
C VAL A 868 6.81 -16.70 -98.67
N LYS A 869 5.93 -15.79 -99.08
CA LYS A 869 4.47 -16.03 -99.09
C LYS A 869 4.13 -16.79 -100.37
N LEU A 870 3.48 -17.96 -100.25
CA LEU A 870 3.22 -18.83 -101.40
C LEU A 870 2.29 -18.19 -102.45
N GLU A 871 1.38 -17.30 -102.03
CA GLU A 871 0.57 -16.50 -102.95
C GLU A 871 1.42 -15.58 -103.84
N GLN A 872 2.52 -15.03 -103.30
CA GLN A 872 3.46 -14.19 -104.04
C GLN A 872 4.42 -15.06 -104.88
N ALA A 873 4.85 -16.21 -104.37
CA ALA A 873 5.73 -17.13 -105.10
C ALA A 873 5.12 -17.67 -106.41
N LYS A 874 3.79 -17.92 -106.44
CA LYS A 874 3.07 -18.29 -107.67
C LYS A 874 3.15 -17.24 -108.77
N GLN A 875 3.38 -15.97 -108.43
CA GLN A 875 3.58 -14.88 -109.40
C GLN A 875 5.04 -14.81 -109.93
N PHE A 876 6.02 -15.26 -109.14
CA PHE A 876 7.44 -15.33 -109.54
C PHE A 876 7.83 -16.62 -110.26
N ALA A 877 6.98 -17.65 -110.22
CA ALA A 877 7.21 -18.96 -110.85
C ALA A 877 6.70 -19.06 -112.30
N LYS A 878 6.40 -17.93 -112.95
CA LYS A 878 6.02 -17.86 -114.38
C LYS A 878 7.16 -17.39 -115.26
#